data_AF-A0A6J0MGV5-F1
#
_entry.id   AF-A0A6J0MGV5-F1
#
_cell.length_a   1.000
_cell.length_b   1.000
_cell.length_c   1.000
_cell.angle_alpha   90.00
_cell.angle_beta   90.00
_cell.angle_gamma   90.00
#
_symmetry.space_group_name_H-M   'P 1'
#
loop_
_entity.id
_entity.type
_entity.pdbx_description
1 polymer ?
#
loop_
_entity_poly.entity_id
_entity_poly.type
_entity_poly.pdbx_seq_one_letter_code
_entity_poly.pdbx_strand_id
1 'polypeptide(L)'
;MKGDKSTYHALYPRSWTVYNEPDPELRIVSRQVSPFIPNNYKESSFPVSVFAFTATNLGKEEATVTLLFTWENSVGGASGLTGEHFNSSTMETDGVHAIALHHKTANGHPPVTYAIAAQETDDVSVSECPCFLVSGYAPNEITARAMWDEIKKNKSFDRFPCEPGSPSIPGTSIGAAIAAKVKVPPGCDRTVTFSLSWDCPEVRFNEKTYHRRYTRFYGTLGDAAVNMARDALLNYGDWESQIEEWQNPILLDTSLPDWYRVTLFNELYYFNSGGAIWTDGLPHKQSTETSKISNTEQQNSIDADILQKINAVCYQVHHYSPQSQNVEENIGQFIYLEGIEYLMYNTYDVHFYSSFALLILFPELELSIQRDFAAAVMFRDPTKKEIMSSGEWVPRKLLGSVPHDIGLNNPWLELNAYNLFNTDRWKDLNAKFVLQVYRDAVATGDQSFARAVWPSVYVSVAYLDQFDKDEDGMIENEGFPDQTYDTWSVRGVSAYCGGLYVAALQAASAFATIVGENAVAFYFNAKYEKAKTVYEKLWNGSYFDYDNSGSDSSSSILADQLAGQWYARACGLKPITKEEWIKKALETIHEFNVMKVRGGTRGAVNGMSPDGQVDTNSLVSKEVWAGTTYSVAACMIQEGQREKGFQTASGIYEAVWSDRGISCAFQTPEAWNMNDEYRSLCYMRPLAIWAIQWALTTPMQNFGGAKQNLVVGDEEESDLLSRQDNGFKEVARYVKIAKSSEHRSRLQETYEAILKTLHL
;
A
#
# COMPACT_ATOMS: atom_id res chain seq x y z
N MET A 1 21.27 -31.42 4.75
CA MET A 1 21.83 -30.10 5.05
C MET A 1 21.37 -29.70 6.43
N LYS A 2 22.27 -29.24 7.30
CA LYS A 2 21.92 -28.80 8.67
C LYS A 2 21.57 -27.31 8.73
N GLY A 3 21.84 -26.57 7.67
CA GLY A 3 21.56 -25.14 7.51
C GLY A 3 22.60 -24.23 8.17
N ASP A 4 23.45 -24.76 9.05
CA ASP A 4 24.46 -24.02 9.83
C ASP A 4 25.58 -23.40 8.98
N LYS A 5 25.75 -23.86 7.74
CA LYS A 5 26.71 -23.33 6.76
C LYS A 5 26.06 -22.64 5.57
N SER A 6 24.77 -22.31 5.69
CA SER A 6 24.03 -21.62 4.65
C SER A 6 23.79 -20.17 5.05
N THR A 7 23.74 -19.27 4.07
CA THR A 7 23.44 -17.85 4.31
C THR A 7 22.36 -17.39 3.33
N TYR A 8 21.34 -16.72 3.86
CA TYR A 8 20.30 -16.08 3.07
C TYR A 8 20.59 -14.59 2.95
N HIS A 9 20.45 -14.06 1.74
CA HIS A 9 20.57 -12.65 1.41
C HIS A 9 19.29 -12.21 0.69
N ALA A 10 18.85 -10.99 0.94
CA ALA A 10 17.68 -10.44 0.26
C ALA A 10 17.90 -8.98 -0.12
N LEU A 11 17.49 -8.69 -1.34
CA LEU A 11 17.38 -7.36 -1.90
C LEU A 11 16.21 -7.40 -2.88
N TYR A 12 15.00 -7.23 -2.32
CA TYR A 12 13.75 -7.35 -3.06
C TYR A 12 13.82 -6.61 -4.42
N PRO A 13 13.37 -7.23 -5.53
CA PRO A 13 12.59 -8.48 -5.62
C PRO A 13 13.45 -9.76 -5.74
N ARG A 14 14.74 -9.67 -5.43
CA ARG A 14 15.69 -10.78 -5.53
C ARG A 14 16.11 -11.29 -4.16
N SER A 15 16.42 -12.58 -4.10
CA SER A 15 17.06 -13.20 -2.94
C SER A 15 18.08 -14.23 -3.36
N TRP A 16 19.00 -14.53 -2.46
CA TRP A 16 20.06 -15.52 -2.66
C TRP A 16 20.18 -16.42 -1.44
N THR A 17 20.40 -17.70 -1.69
CA THR A 17 20.83 -18.64 -0.66
C THR A 17 22.16 -19.26 -1.09
N VAL A 18 23.18 -19.07 -0.27
CA VAL A 18 24.50 -19.68 -0.46
C VAL A 18 24.57 -20.94 0.39
N TYR A 19 24.80 -22.08 -0.24
CA TYR A 19 25.00 -23.37 0.40
C TYR A 19 26.49 -23.76 0.32
N ASN A 20 27.13 -23.90 1.49
CA ASN A 20 28.50 -24.43 1.64
C ASN A 20 28.49 -25.86 2.21
N GLU A 21 27.43 -26.61 1.93
CA GLU A 21 27.20 -28.00 2.30
C GLU A 21 26.30 -28.65 1.22
N PRO A 22 26.23 -29.99 1.09
CA PRO A 22 26.90 -31.02 1.90
C PRO A 22 28.38 -31.26 1.58
N ASP A 23 28.87 -30.83 0.41
CA ASP A 23 30.24 -31.05 -0.04
C ASP A 23 31.07 -29.76 0.06
N PRO A 24 32.19 -29.72 0.81
CA PRO A 24 33.01 -28.51 0.92
C PRO A 24 33.72 -28.11 -0.38
N GLU A 25 33.86 -29.01 -1.35
CA GLU A 25 34.43 -28.72 -2.67
C GLU A 25 33.38 -28.21 -3.66
N LEU A 26 32.10 -28.16 -3.28
CA LEU A 26 31.02 -27.65 -4.12
C LEU A 26 30.30 -26.49 -3.43
N ARG A 27 30.29 -25.32 -4.06
CA ARG A 27 29.49 -24.18 -3.61
C ARG A 27 28.26 -24.07 -4.50
N ILE A 28 27.07 -24.02 -3.89
CA ILE A 28 25.81 -23.82 -4.61
C ILE A 28 25.22 -22.47 -4.21
N VAL A 29 24.88 -21.64 -5.19
CA VAL A 29 24.17 -20.38 -4.97
C VAL A 29 22.83 -20.46 -5.66
N SER A 30 21.74 -20.46 -4.89
CA SER A 30 20.39 -20.29 -5.41
C SER A 30 20.09 -18.80 -5.48
N ARG A 31 19.72 -18.29 -6.66
CA ARG A 31 19.24 -16.94 -6.86
C ARG A 31 17.80 -16.99 -7.31
N GLN A 32 16.94 -16.26 -6.63
CA GLN A 32 15.49 -16.27 -6.82
C GLN A 32 15.04 -14.90 -7.31
N VAL A 33 14.19 -14.85 -8.33
CA VAL A 33 13.73 -13.59 -8.93
C VAL A 33 12.28 -13.69 -9.40
N SER A 34 11.50 -12.67 -9.07
CA SER A 34 10.22 -12.36 -9.71
C SER A 34 10.33 -10.97 -10.37
N PRO A 35 9.61 -10.74 -11.48
CA PRO A 35 9.78 -9.53 -12.28
C PRO A 35 9.10 -8.30 -11.69
N PHE A 36 9.54 -7.77 -10.55
CA PHE A 36 9.09 -6.45 -10.07
C PHE A 36 9.93 -5.35 -10.73
N ILE A 37 9.37 -4.70 -11.75
CA ILE A 37 10.09 -3.75 -12.60
C ILE A 37 9.28 -2.44 -12.67
N PRO A 38 9.80 -1.31 -12.14
CA PRO A 38 9.12 -0.03 -12.20
C PRO A 38 8.71 0.38 -13.62
N ASN A 39 7.54 1.00 -13.77
CA ASN A 39 6.91 1.38 -15.04
C ASN A 39 6.62 0.22 -16.02
N ASN A 40 6.86 -1.03 -15.62
CA ASN A 40 6.44 -2.20 -16.38
C ASN A 40 5.11 -2.74 -15.82
N TYR A 41 4.02 -2.53 -16.55
CA TYR A 41 2.67 -2.94 -16.13
C TYR A 41 2.21 -4.30 -16.68
N LYS A 42 3.14 -5.06 -17.27
CA LYS A 42 2.92 -6.39 -17.83
C LYS A 42 3.62 -7.44 -16.98
N GLU A 43 4.95 -7.52 -17.07
CA GLU A 43 5.74 -8.52 -16.35
C GLU A 43 5.57 -8.39 -14.83
N SER A 44 5.47 -7.17 -14.28
CA SER A 44 5.23 -6.95 -12.84
C SER A 44 3.89 -7.49 -12.33
N SER A 45 2.98 -7.91 -13.20
CA SER A 45 1.73 -8.57 -12.83
C SER A 45 1.83 -10.09 -12.76
N PHE A 46 2.94 -10.69 -13.20
CA PHE A 46 3.02 -12.14 -13.42
C PHE A 46 3.17 -12.94 -12.11
N PRO A 47 2.34 -13.96 -11.89
CA PRO A 47 2.44 -14.89 -10.76
C PRO A 47 3.52 -15.95 -11.02
N VAL A 48 4.79 -15.53 -11.09
CA VAL A 48 5.91 -16.40 -11.46
C VAL A 48 7.21 -16.04 -10.73
N SER A 49 8.05 -17.05 -10.52
CA SER A 49 9.39 -16.90 -9.95
C SER A 49 10.37 -17.86 -10.63
N VAL A 50 11.62 -17.42 -10.80
CA VAL A 50 12.72 -18.23 -11.32
C VAL A 50 13.75 -18.47 -10.23
N PHE A 51 14.24 -19.71 -10.15
CA PHE A 51 15.29 -20.16 -9.26
C PHE A 51 16.49 -20.58 -10.11
N ALA A 52 17.48 -19.70 -10.21
CA ALA A 52 18.74 -19.95 -10.91
C ALA A 52 19.79 -20.45 -9.91
N PHE A 53 20.16 -21.73 -10.01
CA PHE A 53 21.20 -22.34 -9.18
C PHE A 53 22.53 -22.34 -9.92
N THR A 54 23.54 -21.70 -9.35
CA THR A 54 24.92 -21.77 -9.82
C THR A 54 25.71 -22.74 -8.95
N ALA A 55 26.21 -23.82 -9.55
CA ALA A 55 27.10 -24.78 -8.91
C ALA A 55 28.55 -24.50 -9.34
N THR A 56 29.39 -24.12 -8.37
CA THR A 56 30.83 -23.90 -8.53
C THR A 56 31.59 -25.09 -7.99
N ASN A 57 32.36 -25.78 -8.85
CA ASN A 57 33.24 -26.86 -8.42
C ASN A 57 34.64 -26.31 -8.05
N LEU A 58 34.94 -26.28 -6.76
CA LEU A 58 36.21 -25.86 -6.18
C LEU A 58 37.21 -27.02 -6.04
N GLY A 59 36.77 -28.25 -6.30
CA GLY A 59 37.56 -29.47 -6.23
C GLY A 59 38.44 -29.69 -7.45
N LYS A 60 39.10 -30.85 -7.47
CA LYS A 60 40.03 -31.25 -8.55
C LYS A 60 39.46 -32.27 -9.54
N GLU A 61 38.30 -32.84 -9.23
CA GLU A 61 37.63 -33.85 -10.04
C GLU A 61 36.28 -33.33 -10.56
N GLU A 62 35.78 -33.90 -11.66
CA GLU A 62 34.45 -33.56 -12.20
C GLU A 62 33.37 -33.95 -11.19
N ALA A 63 32.51 -32.99 -10.82
CA ALA A 63 31.35 -33.23 -9.97
C ALA A 63 30.10 -33.46 -10.82
N THR A 64 29.28 -34.45 -10.45
CA THR A 64 27.91 -34.59 -10.99
C THR A 64 26.92 -34.10 -9.96
N VAL A 65 26.19 -33.04 -10.29
CA VAL A 65 25.22 -32.39 -9.41
C VAL A 65 23.83 -32.64 -9.97
N THR A 66 22.92 -33.12 -9.13
CA THR A 66 21.48 -33.18 -9.46
C THR A 66 20.74 -32.30 -8.48
N LEU A 67 19.98 -31.35 -9.00
CA LEU A 67 19.06 -30.53 -8.24
C LEU A 67 17.64 -31.05 -8.45
N LEU A 68 16.88 -31.17 -7.36
CA LEU A 68 15.52 -31.66 -7.37
C LEU A 68 14.59 -30.53 -6.95
N PHE A 69 13.62 -30.19 -7.80
CA PHE A 69 12.56 -29.26 -7.47
C PHE A 69 11.24 -30.02 -7.32
N THR A 70 10.66 -29.99 -6.13
CA THR A 70 9.40 -30.66 -5.81
C THR A 70 8.33 -29.65 -5.44
N TRP A 71 7.10 -29.89 -5.87
CA TRP A 71 5.95 -29.08 -5.50
C TRP A 71 4.75 -29.96 -5.17
N GLU A 72 4.01 -29.60 -4.12
CA GLU A 72 2.76 -30.26 -3.75
C GLU A 72 1.60 -29.64 -4.54
N ASN A 73 0.67 -30.46 -5.05
CA ASN A 73 -0.57 -29.98 -5.68
C ASN A 73 -1.57 -29.58 -4.60
N SER A 74 -1.27 -28.50 -3.87
CA SER A 74 -2.06 -28.07 -2.72
C SER A 74 -1.93 -26.57 -2.46
N VAL A 75 -3.06 -25.91 -2.22
CA VAL A 75 -3.10 -24.57 -1.61
C VAL A 75 -3.16 -24.62 -0.07
N GLY A 76 -3.06 -25.82 0.52
CA GLY A 76 -3.21 -26.06 1.95
C GLY A 76 -4.66 -26.10 2.44
N GLY A 77 -4.83 -26.18 3.76
CA GLY A 77 -6.14 -26.18 4.43
C GLY A 77 -7.06 -27.33 3.99
N ALA A 78 -8.37 -27.05 3.95
CA ALA A 78 -9.37 -28.04 3.52
C ALA A 78 -9.23 -28.41 2.03
N SER A 79 -8.76 -27.48 1.19
CA SER A 79 -8.61 -27.67 -0.26
C SER A 79 -7.63 -28.79 -0.59
N GLY A 80 -6.50 -28.87 0.13
CA GLY A 80 -5.43 -29.84 -0.11
C GLY A 80 -5.82 -31.31 -0.03
N LEU A 81 -6.99 -31.64 0.54
CA LEU A 81 -7.47 -33.02 0.73
C LEU A 81 -8.82 -33.28 0.06
N THR A 82 -9.31 -32.36 -0.78
CA THR A 82 -10.62 -32.52 -1.44
C THR A 82 -10.66 -33.64 -2.48
N GLY A 83 -9.49 -34.04 -3.00
CA GLY A 83 -9.40 -35.00 -4.10
C GLY A 83 -9.61 -34.34 -5.46
N GLU A 84 -9.60 -35.16 -6.51
CA GLU A 84 -9.71 -34.75 -7.93
C GLU A 84 -8.57 -33.83 -8.41
N HIS A 85 -7.47 -33.74 -7.66
CA HIS A 85 -6.26 -33.05 -8.11
C HIS A 85 -5.52 -33.94 -9.09
N PHE A 86 -5.00 -33.40 -10.18
CA PHE A 86 -4.22 -34.19 -11.13
C PHE A 86 -3.05 -33.38 -11.67
N ASN A 87 -2.01 -34.08 -12.11
CA ASN A 87 -0.84 -33.46 -12.71
C ASN A 87 -0.73 -33.86 -14.18
N SER A 88 -0.15 -33.00 -15.01
CA SER A 88 0.12 -33.31 -16.42
C SER A 88 1.52 -32.81 -16.81
N SER A 89 2.23 -33.58 -17.63
CA SER A 89 3.57 -33.24 -18.11
C SER A 89 3.52 -32.74 -19.55
N THR A 90 4.36 -31.77 -19.87
CA THR A 90 4.55 -31.25 -21.22
C THR A 90 6.04 -30.97 -21.46
N MET A 91 6.55 -31.39 -22.62
CA MET A 91 7.89 -31.02 -23.09
C MET A 91 7.74 -30.17 -24.35
N GLU A 92 8.31 -28.98 -24.32
CA GLU A 92 8.24 -28.01 -25.41
C GLU A 92 9.46 -28.12 -26.35
N THR A 93 9.32 -27.60 -27.56
CA THR A 93 10.37 -27.71 -28.61
C THR A 93 11.69 -26.98 -28.29
N ASP A 94 11.69 -26.12 -27.29
CA ASP A 94 12.84 -25.35 -26.80
C ASP A 94 13.58 -26.02 -25.63
N GLY A 95 13.24 -27.27 -25.32
CA GLY A 95 13.87 -28.04 -24.25
C GLY A 95 13.32 -27.75 -22.86
N VAL A 96 12.25 -26.96 -22.73
CA VAL A 96 11.57 -26.77 -21.44
C VAL A 96 10.68 -27.97 -21.11
N HIS A 97 10.96 -28.56 -19.96
CA HIS A 97 10.18 -29.63 -19.34
C HIS A 97 9.33 -29.01 -18.22
N ALA A 98 8.02 -29.24 -18.25
CA ALA A 98 7.10 -28.64 -17.31
C ALA A 98 6.04 -29.63 -16.83
N ILE A 99 5.72 -29.56 -15.54
CA ILE A 99 4.63 -30.32 -14.93
C ILE A 99 3.60 -29.33 -14.40
N ALA A 100 2.38 -29.37 -14.95
CA ALA A 100 1.24 -28.65 -14.43
C ALA A 100 0.58 -29.44 -13.30
N LEU A 101 0.23 -28.78 -12.20
CA LEU A 101 -0.46 -29.35 -11.05
C LEU A 101 -1.82 -28.66 -10.94
N HIS A 102 -2.89 -29.34 -11.38
CA HIS A 102 -4.25 -28.81 -11.39
C HIS A 102 -4.91 -29.04 -10.04
N HIS A 103 -5.13 -27.95 -9.31
CA HIS A 103 -5.67 -27.95 -7.97
C HIS A 103 -7.13 -27.52 -7.95
N LYS A 104 -7.96 -28.32 -7.29
CA LYS A 104 -9.37 -28.01 -7.03
C LYS A 104 -9.52 -27.47 -5.62
N THR A 105 -10.02 -26.24 -5.51
CA THR A 105 -10.18 -25.57 -4.23
C THR A 105 -11.52 -25.89 -3.55
N ALA A 106 -11.52 -25.96 -2.23
CA ALA A 106 -12.72 -26.16 -1.43
C ALA A 106 -13.61 -24.90 -1.37
N ASN A 107 -14.80 -25.03 -0.78
CA ASN A 107 -15.70 -23.92 -0.44
C ASN A 107 -16.08 -23.01 -1.62
N GLY A 108 -16.03 -23.55 -2.83
CA GLY A 108 -16.36 -22.81 -4.05
C GLY A 108 -15.31 -21.78 -4.46
N HIS A 109 -14.12 -21.72 -3.85
CA HIS A 109 -13.05 -20.84 -4.33
C HIS A 109 -12.63 -21.20 -5.77
N PRO A 110 -12.05 -20.28 -6.55
CA PRO A 110 -11.55 -20.58 -7.89
C PRO A 110 -10.39 -21.59 -7.88
N PRO A 111 -10.33 -22.52 -8.85
CA PRO A 111 -9.23 -23.48 -8.97
C PRO A 111 -7.89 -22.77 -9.22
N VAL A 112 -6.80 -23.50 -8.98
CA VAL A 112 -5.43 -23.01 -9.20
C VAL A 112 -4.68 -24.06 -10.00
N THR A 113 -3.98 -23.66 -11.06
CA THR A 113 -3.01 -24.52 -11.74
C THR A 113 -1.60 -24.02 -11.39
N TYR A 114 -0.79 -24.84 -10.73
CA TYR A 114 0.64 -24.56 -10.59
C TYR A 114 1.40 -25.12 -11.77
N ALA A 115 2.58 -24.58 -12.08
CA ALA A 115 3.55 -25.26 -12.93
C ALA A 115 4.95 -25.16 -12.34
N ILE A 116 5.64 -26.29 -12.27
CA ILE A 116 7.09 -26.33 -12.10
C ILE A 116 7.74 -26.65 -13.44
N ALA A 117 8.85 -26.00 -13.75
CA ALA A 117 9.58 -26.22 -14.99
C ALA A 117 11.09 -26.18 -14.80
N ALA A 118 11.83 -26.85 -15.69
CA ALA A 118 13.28 -26.73 -15.86
C ALA A 118 13.64 -26.77 -17.35
N GLN A 119 14.77 -26.17 -17.71
CA GLN A 119 15.26 -26.16 -19.09
C GLN A 119 16.38 -27.20 -19.30
N GLU A 120 16.17 -28.10 -20.26
CA GLU A 120 17.21 -28.97 -20.80
C GLU A 120 18.12 -28.18 -21.74
N THR A 121 19.42 -28.38 -21.61
CA THR A 121 20.45 -27.74 -22.45
C THR A 121 21.54 -28.76 -22.76
N ASP A 122 22.53 -28.40 -23.59
CA ASP A 122 23.65 -29.29 -23.91
C ASP A 122 24.41 -29.79 -22.66
N ASP A 123 24.42 -29.01 -21.57
CA ASP A 123 25.10 -29.33 -20.31
C ASP A 123 24.16 -29.89 -19.23
N VAL A 124 22.84 -29.68 -19.34
CA VAL A 124 21.85 -30.00 -18.31
C VAL A 124 20.84 -31.00 -18.85
N SER A 125 20.78 -32.19 -18.25
CA SER A 125 19.80 -33.22 -18.54
C SER A 125 18.65 -33.16 -17.53
N VAL A 126 17.42 -33.09 -18.02
CA VAL A 126 16.20 -33.02 -17.20
C VAL A 126 15.47 -34.37 -17.20
N SER A 127 14.86 -34.71 -16.06
CA SER A 127 13.99 -35.88 -15.91
C SER A 127 12.85 -35.56 -14.93
N GLU A 128 11.71 -36.21 -15.09
CA GLU A 128 10.46 -35.87 -14.39
C GLU A 128 9.92 -37.04 -13.55
N CYS A 129 9.27 -36.73 -12.43
CA CYS A 129 8.28 -37.62 -11.83
C CYS A 129 6.96 -36.83 -11.68
N PRO A 130 6.01 -37.02 -12.63
CA PRO A 130 4.78 -36.24 -12.73
C PRO A 130 3.86 -36.38 -11.53
N CYS A 131 3.89 -37.52 -10.84
CA CYS A 131 3.00 -37.79 -9.71
C CYS A 131 3.67 -38.67 -8.65
N PHE A 132 3.61 -38.22 -7.39
CA PHE A 132 3.85 -39.07 -6.22
C PHE A 132 2.94 -38.65 -5.05
N LEU A 133 2.61 -39.61 -4.19
CA LEU A 133 1.82 -39.42 -2.98
C LEU A 133 2.66 -38.71 -1.91
N VAL A 134 2.22 -37.51 -1.53
CA VAL A 134 2.81 -36.69 -0.44
C VAL A 134 2.25 -37.15 0.91
N SER A 135 0.93 -37.35 0.98
CA SER A 135 0.24 -37.81 2.19
C SER A 135 -1.02 -38.62 1.88
N GLY A 136 -1.49 -39.39 2.86
CA GLY A 136 -2.62 -40.31 2.71
C GLY A 136 -2.20 -41.71 2.28
N TYR A 137 -3.16 -42.53 1.85
CA TYR A 137 -2.92 -43.89 1.36
C TYR A 137 -3.74 -44.14 0.09
N ALA A 138 -3.04 -44.45 -0.99
CA ALA A 138 -3.61 -44.87 -2.25
C ALA A 138 -2.86 -46.14 -2.72
N PRO A 139 -3.55 -47.28 -2.92
CA PRO A 139 -2.91 -48.51 -3.38
C PRO A 139 -2.23 -48.33 -4.72
N ASN A 140 -1.00 -48.85 -4.86
CA ASN A 140 -0.20 -48.83 -6.09
C ASN A 140 0.32 -47.46 -6.56
N GLU A 141 0.10 -46.39 -5.78
CA GLU A 141 0.68 -45.08 -6.06
C GLU A 141 2.15 -45.00 -5.62
N ILE A 142 2.96 -44.24 -6.38
CA ILE A 142 4.35 -43.96 -6.03
C ILE A 142 4.37 -43.06 -4.80
N THR A 143 5.13 -43.43 -3.77
CA THR A 143 5.25 -42.59 -2.57
C THR A 143 6.38 -41.57 -2.71
N ALA A 144 6.31 -40.47 -1.96
CA ALA A 144 7.43 -39.51 -1.83
C ALA A 144 8.75 -40.20 -1.44
N ARG A 145 8.70 -41.27 -0.63
CA ARG A 145 9.87 -42.09 -0.28
C ARG A 145 10.45 -42.79 -1.51
N ALA A 146 9.61 -43.44 -2.31
CA ALA A 146 10.04 -44.15 -3.52
C ALA A 146 10.66 -43.17 -4.54
N MET A 147 10.03 -42.01 -4.74
CA MET A 147 10.57 -40.92 -5.56
C MET A 147 11.96 -40.48 -5.07
N TRP A 148 12.13 -40.28 -3.76
CA TRP A 148 13.41 -39.87 -3.18
C TRP A 148 14.50 -40.96 -3.28
N ASP A 149 14.14 -42.22 -3.05
CA ASP A 149 15.05 -43.37 -3.17
C ASP A 149 15.57 -43.53 -4.60
N GLU A 150 14.72 -43.26 -5.61
CA GLU A 150 15.12 -43.26 -7.01
C GLU A 150 16.16 -42.19 -7.32
N ILE A 151 15.89 -40.93 -6.96
CA ILE A 151 16.84 -39.82 -7.17
C ILE A 151 18.16 -40.06 -6.45
N LYS A 152 18.10 -40.56 -5.22
CA LYS A 152 19.30 -40.88 -4.45
C LYS A 152 20.16 -41.97 -5.11
N LYS A 153 19.53 -42.95 -5.76
CA LYS A 153 20.22 -44.08 -6.39
C LYS A 153 20.71 -43.76 -7.80
N ASN A 154 19.84 -43.21 -8.64
CA ASN A 154 20.05 -43.09 -10.07
C ASN A 154 20.31 -41.64 -10.53
N LYS A 155 20.13 -40.65 -9.64
CA LYS A 155 20.35 -39.21 -9.92
C LYS A 155 19.47 -38.66 -11.05
N SER A 156 18.43 -39.39 -11.44
CA SER A 156 17.54 -39.14 -12.58
C SER A 156 16.26 -39.95 -12.41
N PHE A 157 15.18 -39.54 -13.07
CA PHE A 157 13.92 -40.29 -13.15
C PHE A 157 13.75 -41.10 -14.46
N ASP A 158 14.70 -41.06 -15.40
CA ASP A 158 14.58 -41.69 -16.74
C ASP A 158 14.20 -43.18 -16.73
N ARG A 159 14.46 -43.89 -15.64
CA ARG A 159 14.19 -45.32 -15.48
C ARG A 159 13.11 -45.60 -14.44
N PHE A 160 12.42 -44.56 -14.00
CA PHE A 160 11.39 -44.63 -12.98
C PHE A 160 10.03 -44.62 -13.67
N PRO A 161 9.18 -45.65 -13.47
CA PRO A 161 7.88 -45.73 -14.13
C PRO A 161 6.89 -44.77 -13.44
N CYS A 162 7.12 -43.47 -13.56
CA CYS A 162 6.31 -42.38 -13.02
C CYS A 162 5.59 -41.69 -14.19
N GLU A 163 4.33 -42.05 -14.39
CA GLU A 163 3.45 -41.43 -15.40
C GLU A 163 2.49 -40.45 -14.70
N PRO A 164 1.86 -39.52 -15.44
CA PRO A 164 0.74 -38.74 -14.91
C PRO A 164 -0.34 -39.67 -14.36
N GLY A 165 -0.55 -39.62 -13.04
CA GLY A 165 -1.46 -40.51 -12.33
C GLY A 165 -2.93 -40.17 -12.57
N SER A 166 -3.83 -41.07 -12.15
CA SER A 166 -5.26 -40.73 -12.04
C SER A 166 -5.48 -39.59 -11.04
N PRO A 167 -6.56 -38.82 -11.15
CA PRO A 167 -6.88 -37.79 -10.17
C PRO A 167 -6.84 -38.32 -8.73
N SER A 168 -6.34 -37.51 -7.81
CA SER A 168 -6.20 -37.86 -6.40
C SER A 168 -7.56 -38.22 -5.79
N ILE A 169 -7.57 -39.10 -4.80
CA ILE A 169 -8.78 -39.44 -4.07
C ILE A 169 -8.92 -38.53 -2.83
N PRO A 170 -10.14 -38.26 -2.33
CA PRO A 170 -10.32 -37.48 -1.12
C PRO A 170 -9.50 -38.03 0.07
N GLY A 171 -8.85 -37.15 0.81
CA GLY A 171 -7.95 -37.51 1.92
C GLY A 171 -6.52 -37.88 1.51
N THR A 172 -6.17 -37.76 0.23
CA THR A 172 -4.80 -37.91 -0.27
C THR A 172 -4.28 -36.60 -0.87
N SER A 173 -2.96 -36.40 -0.80
CA SER A 173 -2.28 -35.31 -1.48
C SER A 173 -1.18 -35.85 -2.39
N ILE A 174 -1.05 -35.25 -3.56
CA ILE A 174 -0.07 -35.61 -4.58
C ILE A 174 0.88 -34.44 -4.84
N GLY A 175 2.08 -34.75 -5.32
CA GLY A 175 3.08 -33.78 -5.74
C GLY A 175 3.76 -34.18 -7.04
N ALA A 176 4.54 -33.26 -7.56
CA ALA A 176 5.37 -33.44 -8.76
C ALA A 176 6.83 -33.11 -8.46
N ALA A 177 7.74 -33.69 -9.24
CA ALA A 177 9.16 -33.44 -9.13
C ALA A 177 9.82 -33.30 -10.49
N ILE A 178 10.71 -32.32 -10.63
CA ILE A 178 11.63 -32.18 -11.77
C ILE A 178 13.06 -32.25 -11.24
N ALA A 179 13.88 -33.11 -11.85
CA ALA A 179 15.28 -33.26 -11.54
C ALA A 179 16.14 -32.79 -12.71
N ALA A 180 17.07 -31.88 -12.44
CA ALA A 180 18.03 -31.39 -13.42
C ALA A 180 19.44 -31.79 -13.01
N LYS A 181 20.12 -32.52 -13.89
CA LYS A 181 21.43 -33.14 -13.68
C LYS A 181 22.46 -32.47 -14.58
N VAL A 182 23.56 -32.04 -13.97
CA VAL A 182 24.65 -31.33 -14.66
C VAL A 182 26.01 -31.87 -14.23
N LYS A 183 26.97 -31.85 -15.15
CA LYS A 183 28.38 -32.14 -14.87
C LYS A 183 29.14 -30.83 -14.74
N VAL A 184 29.88 -30.67 -13.64
CA VAL A 184 30.64 -29.45 -13.34
C VAL A 184 32.13 -29.80 -13.32
N PRO A 185 32.89 -29.46 -14.37
CA PRO A 185 34.33 -29.68 -14.40
C PRO A 185 35.07 -28.91 -13.28
N PRO A 186 36.29 -29.33 -12.91
CA PRO A 186 37.10 -28.64 -11.90
C PRO A 186 37.30 -27.16 -12.23
N GLY A 187 37.08 -26.28 -11.25
CA GLY A 187 37.24 -24.83 -11.38
C GLY A 187 36.21 -24.14 -12.27
N CYS A 188 35.16 -24.84 -12.71
CA CYS A 188 34.11 -24.29 -13.55
C CYS A 188 32.81 -24.05 -12.77
N ASP A 189 31.99 -23.15 -13.32
CA ASP A 189 30.61 -22.93 -12.90
C ASP A 189 29.64 -23.56 -13.91
N ARG A 190 28.50 -24.04 -13.42
CA ARG A 190 27.34 -24.41 -14.23
C ARG A 190 26.06 -23.91 -13.59
N THR A 191 25.12 -23.50 -14.44
CA THR A 191 23.83 -22.97 -14.00
C THR A 191 22.71 -23.93 -14.38
N VAL A 192 21.79 -24.14 -13.44
CA VAL A 192 20.55 -24.90 -13.63
C VAL A 192 19.41 -23.99 -13.22
N THR A 193 18.39 -23.87 -14.07
CA THR A 193 17.25 -22.99 -13.84
C THR A 193 15.99 -23.80 -13.60
N PHE A 194 15.22 -23.37 -12.60
CA PHE A 194 13.85 -23.81 -12.37
C PHE A 194 12.91 -22.62 -12.38
N SER A 195 11.64 -22.86 -12.69
CA SER A 195 10.59 -21.85 -12.62
C SER A 195 9.37 -22.42 -11.90
N LEU A 196 8.69 -21.56 -11.16
CA LEU A 196 7.40 -21.82 -10.53
C LEU A 196 6.43 -20.73 -10.96
N SER A 197 5.26 -21.12 -11.46
CA SER A 197 4.14 -20.21 -11.69
C SER A 197 2.85 -20.75 -11.10
N TRP A 198 1.87 -19.86 -10.92
CA TRP A 198 0.52 -20.23 -10.47
C TRP A 198 -0.53 -19.43 -11.23
N ASP A 199 -1.37 -20.15 -11.98
CA ASP A 199 -2.52 -19.61 -12.69
C ASP A 199 -3.78 -19.77 -11.83
N CYS A 200 -4.27 -18.64 -11.35
CA CYS A 200 -5.55 -18.48 -10.65
C CYS A 200 -6.18 -17.21 -11.24
N PRO A 201 -6.89 -17.30 -12.37
CA PRO A 201 -7.25 -16.13 -13.17
C PRO A 201 -8.31 -15.28 -12.48
N GLU A 202 -9.09 -15.88 -11.60
CA GLU A 202 -10.19 -15.24 -10.88
C GLU A 202 -9.80 -14.84 -9.45
N VAL A 203 -10.31 -13.69 -9.03
CA VAL A 203 -10.42 -13.30 -7.62
C VAL A 203 -11.88 -13.06 -7.29
N ARG A 204 -12.35 -13.62 -6.17
CA ARG A 204 -13.75 -13.54 -5.78
C ARG A 204 -13.92 -12.80 -4.46
N PHE A 205 -14.80 -11.80 -4.50
CA PHE A 205 -15.24 -10.98 -3.38
C PHE A 205 -16.75 -11.15 -3.26
N ASN A 206 -17.22 -11.94 -2.30
CA ASN A 206 -18.64 -12.29 -2.11
C ASN A 206 -19.40 -12.54 -3.43
N GLU A 207 -20.11 -11.52 -3.92
CA GLU A 207 -20.98 -11.59 -5.10
C GLU A 207 -20.26 -11.35 -6.44
N LYS A 208 -19.04 -10.82 -6.43
CA LYS A 208 -18.30 -10.44 -7.63
C LYS A 208 -17.02 -11.22 -7.83
N THR A 209 -16.78 -11.57 -9.10
CA THR A 209 -15.53 -12.15 -9.57
C THR A 209 -14.85 -11.15 -10.49
N TYR A 210 -13.55 -10.95 -10.29
CA TYR A 210 -12.70 -10.14 -11.15
C TYR A 210 -11.58 -11.01 -11.72
N HIS A 211 -11.06 -10.62 -12.88
CA HIS A 211 -9.88 -11.27 -13.45
C HIS A 211 -8.61 -10.55 -13.00
N ARG A 212 -7.55 -11.31 -12.70
CA ARG A 212 -6.25 -10.76 -12.32
C ARG A 212 -5.55 -10.14 -13.53
N ARG A 213 -4.71 -9.13 -13.32
CA ARG A 213 -4.08 -8.36 -14.40
C ARG A 213 -3.32 -9.22 -15.41
N TYR A 214 -2.58 -10.24 -14.99
CA TYR A 214 -1.79 -11.07 -15.92
C TYR A 214 -2.67 -11.80 -16.97
N THR A 215 -3.96 -12.00 -16.68
CA THR A 215 -4.90 -12.66 -17.60
C THR A 215 -5.12 -11.87 -18.89
N ARG A 216 -4.83 -10.56 -18.90
CA ARG A 216 -4.78 -9.76 -20.13
C ARG A 216 -3.79 -10.30 -21.16
N PHE A 217 -2.71 -10.92 -20.68
CA PHE A 217 -1.59 -11.38 -21.50
C PHE A 217 -1.62 -12.88 -21.75
N TYR A 218 -2.13 -13.66 -20.78
CA TYR A 218 -2.15 -15.12 -20.85
C TYR A 218 -3.55 -15.75 -20.99
N GLY A 219 -4.61 -14.95 -20.95
CA GLY A 219 -6.00 -15.43 -21.00
C GLY A 219 -6.58 -15.76 -19.62
N THR A 220 -7.84 -16.19 -19.61
CA THR A 220 -8.66 -16.38 -18.39
C THR A 220 -9.08 -17.83 -18.15
N LEU A 221 -8.57 -18.78 -18.94
CA LEU A 221 -9.04 -20.17 -18.94
C LEU A 221 -8.46 -21.04 -17.82
N GLY A 222 -7.41 -20.59 -17.11
CA GLY A 222 -6.77 -21.38 -16.05
C GLY A 222 -5.72 -22.39 -16.55
N ASP A 223 -5.23 -22.22 -17.79
CA ASP A 223 -4.27 -23.07 -18.50
C ASP A 223 -2.92 -22.36 -18.81
N ALA A 224 -2.67 -21.19 -18.21
CA ALA A 224 -1.51 -20.35 -18.50
C ALA A 224 -0.23 -20.73 -17.73
N ALA A 225 -0.31 -21.53 -16.67
CA ALA A 225 0.81 -21.78 -15.76
C ALA A 225 2.08 -22.30 -16.48
N VAL A 226 1.93 -23.27 -17.39
CA VAL A 226 3.06 -23.83 -18.15
C VAL A 226 3.72 -22.75 -19.03
N ASN A 227 2.91 -21.97 -19.76
CA ASN A 227 3.41 -20.89 -20.60
C ASN A 227 4.12 -19.80 -19.78
N MET A 228 3.56 -19.40 -18.64
CA MET A 228 4.21 -18.44 -17.74
C MET A 228 5.53 -18.97 -17.19
N ALA A 229 5.59 -20.24 -16.77
CA ALA A 229 6.80 -20.85 -16.24
C ALA A 229 7.90 -20.94 -17.31
N ARG A 230 7.53 -21.34 -18.53
CA ARG A 230 8.40 -21.37 -19.71
C ARG A 230 8.92 -19.99 -20.07
N ASP A 231 8.04 -19.02 -20.24
CA ASP A 231 8.43 -17.66 -20.61
C ASP A 231 9.35 -17.03 -19.55
N ALA A 232 9.15 -17.36 -18.26
CA ALA A 232 10.07 -16.94 -17.21
C ALA A 232 11.48 -17.54 -17.36
N LEU A 233 11.60 -18.85 -17.64
CA LEU A 233 12.91 -19.48 -17.88
C LEU A 233 13.66 -18.86 -19.06
N LEU A 234 12.94 -18.45 -20.10
CA LEU A 234 13.54 -17.88 -21.30
C LEU A 234 13.91 -16.39 -21.15
N ASN A 235 13.22 -15.64 -20.29
CA ASN A 235 13.34 -14.18 -20.24
C ASN A 235 13.86 -13.61 -18.91
N TYR A 236 14.11 -14.42 -17.86
CA TYR A 236 14.50 -13.87 -16.55
C TYR A 236 15.82 -13.07 -16.57
N GLY A 237 16.74 -13.35 -17.48
CA GLY A 237 17.98 -12.58 -17.63
C GLY A 237 17.72 -11.10 -17.97
N ASP A 238 16.69 -10.83 -18.78
CA ASP A 238 16.25 -9.47 -19.10
C ASP A 238 15.59 -8.80 -17.90
N TRP A 239 14.86 -9.57 -17.09
CA TRP A 239 14.26 -9.07 -15.84
C TRP A 239 15.35 -8.66 -14.86
N GLU A 240 16.38 -9.48 -14.68
CA GLU A 240 17.49 -9.17 -13.79
C GLU A 240 18.23 -7.90 -14.21
N SER A 241 18.48 -7.75 -15.52
CA SER A 241 19.14 -6.57 -16.07
C SER A 241 18.33 -5.30 -15.79
N GLN A 242 17.01 -5.35 -16.02
CA GLN A 242 16.11 -4.24 -15.70
C GLN A 242 16.05 -3.96 -14.19
N ILE A 243 15.99 -5.00 -13.36
CA ILE A 243 15.97 -4.86 -11.89
C ILE A 243 17.25 -4.16 -11.41
N GLU A 244 18.40 -4.57 -11.91
CA GLU A 244 19.68 -3.94 -11.57
C GLU A 244 19.73 -2.49 -12.04
N GLU A 245 19.24 -2.19 -13.25
CA GLU A 245 19.24 -0.84 -13.81
C GLU A 245 18.54 0.18 -12.90
N TRP A 246 17.36 -0.14 -12.37
CA TRP A 246 16.64 0.80 -11.50
C TRP A 246 17.15 0.81 -10.05
N GLN A 247 17.78 -0.27 -9.58
CA GLN A 247 18.35 -0.33 -8.23
C GLN A 247 19.72 0.35 -8.13
N ASN A 248 20.56 0.20 -9.15
CA ASN A 248 21.97 0.65 -9.15
C ASN A 248 22.16 2.13 -8.80
N PRO A 249 21.35 3.09 -9.29
CA PRO A 249 21.50 4.50 -8.92
C PRO A 249 21.47 4.75 -7.40
N ILE A 250 20.68 3.98 -6.65
CA ILE A 250 20.58 4.11 -5.19
C ILE A 250 21.63 3.25 -4.50
N LEU A 251 21.84 2.01 -4.96
CA LEU A 251 22.81 1.08 -4.35
C LEU A 251 24.25 1.60 -4.45
N LEU A 252 24.59 2.30 -5.54
CA LEU A 252 25.94 2.81 -5.78
C LEU A 252 26.17 4.22 -5.20
N ASP A 253 25.14 4.90 -4.71
CA ASP A 253 25.28 6.21 -4.07
C ASP A 253 25.87 6.07 -2.65
N THR A 254 27.19 6.29 -2.55
CA THR A 254 27.92 6.22 -1.27
C THR A 254 27.64 7.40 -0.34
N SER A 255 26.85 8.40 -0.77
CA SER A 255 26.38 9.47 0.13
C SER A 255 25.20 9.01 1.00
N LEU A 256 24.56 7.89 0.65
CA LEU A 256 23.49 7.28 1.42
C LEU A 256 24.04 6.28 2.44
N PRO A 257 23.45 6.18 3.64
CA PRO A 257 23.83 5.15 4.61
C PRO A 257 23.67 3.73 4.04
N ASP A 258 24.59 2.83 4.38
CA ASP A 258 24.58 1.43 3.94
C ASP A 258 23.27 0.70 4.28
N TRP A 259 22.79 0.89 5.52
CA TRP A 259 21.55 0.29 5.98
C TRP A 259 20.34 0.77 5.16
N TYR A 260 20.32 2.05 4.80
CA TYR A 260 19.18 2.67 4.10
C TYR A 260 19.00 2.09 2.71
N ARG A 261 20.10 1.95 1.96
CA ARG A 261 20.09 1.43 0.59
C ARG A 261 19.44 0.04 0.51
N VAL A 262 19.70 -0.82 1.48
CA VAL A 262 19.15 -2.19 1.53
C VAL A 262 17.71 -2.19 2.05
N THR A 263 17.43 -1.47 3.15
CA THR A 263 16.10 -1.42 3.75
C THR A 263 15.06 -0.79 2.81
N LEU A 264 15.41 0.26 2.06
CA LEU A 264 14.52 0.90 1.10
C LEU A 264 13.90 -0.10 0.11
N PHE A 265 14.72 -0.96 -0.49
CA PHE A 265 14.23 -1.98 -1.41
C PHE A 265 13.50 -3.09 -0.68
N ASN A 266 14.03 -3.57 0.45
CA ASN A 266 13.43 -4.69 1.15
C ASN A 266 12.05 -4.38 1.75
N GLU A 267 11.73 -3.14 2.11
CA GLU A 267 10.37 -2.74 2.53
C GLU A 267 9.32 -2.89 1.40
N LEU A 268 9.73 -2.93 0.13
CA LEU A 268 8.83 -3.19 -1.01
C LEU A 268 8.24 -4.61 -0.99
N TYR A 269 8.73 -5.52 -0.14
CA TYR A 269 8.13 -6.83 0.08
C TYR A 269 6.61 -6.73 0.35
N TYR A 270 6.17 -5.60 0.91
CA TYR A 270 4.78 -5.37 1.24
C TYR A 270 3.85 -5.42 0.02
N PHE A 271 4.33 -5.07 -1.19
CA PHE A 271 3.52 -5.23 -2.40
C PHE A 271 3.16 -6.69 -2.70
N ASN A 272 3.89 -7.66 -2.14
CA ASN A 272 3.56 -9.08 -2.24
C ASN A 272 2.84 -9.58 -0.98
N SER A 273 3.33 -9.23 0.22
CA SER A 273 2.81 -9.75 1.49
C SER A 273 1.57 -9.02 2.00
N GLY A 274 1.30 -7.81 1.52
CA GLY A 274 0.17 -6.96 1.92
C GLY A 274 -1.17 -7.34 1.27
N GLY A 275 -1.32 -8.58 0.78
CA GLY A 275 -2.57 -9.03 0.16
C GLY A 275 -2.95 -8.25 -1.11
N ALA A 276 -1.95 -7.80 -1.88
CA ALA A 276 -2.19 -7.00 -3.07
C ALA A 276 -2.94 -7.79 -4.16
N ILE A 277 -3.94 -7.15 -4.75
CA ILE A 277 -4.76 -7.67 -5.82
C ILE A 277 -4.82 -6.63 -6.92
N TRP A 278 -4.29 -7.01 -8.09
CA TRP A 278 -4.36 -6.23 -9.30
C TRP A 278 -5.31 -6.90 -10.27
N THR A 279 -6.44 -6.24 -10.57
CA THR A 279 -7.44 -6.74 -11.51
C THR A 279 -7.21 -6.17 -12.91
N ASP A 280 -7.68 -6.84 -13.96
CA ASP A 280 -7.69 -6.27 -15.33
C ASP A 280 -8.87 -5.30 -15.58
N GLY A 281 -9.35 -4.65 -14.52
CA GLY A 281 -10.53 -3.79 -14.53
C GLY A 281 -11.85 -4.56 -14.63
N LEU A 282 -12.96 -3.83 -14.77
CA LEU A 282 -14.28 -4.42 -14.98
C LEU A 282 -14.38 -5.00 -16.41
N PRO A 283 -14.96 -6.20 -16.59
CA PRO A 283 -15.36 -6.67 -17.91
C PRO A 283 -16.22 -5.60 -18.60
N HIS A 284 -16.01 -5.38 -19.89
CA HIS A 284 -16.93 -4.59 -20.72
C HIS A 284 -18.36 -5.04 -20.40
N LYS A 285 -19.23 -4.11 -19.96
CA LYS A 285 -20.63 -4.39 -19.62
C LYS A 285 -21.28 -5.18 -20.76
N GLN A 286 -21.38 -6.51 -20.62
CA GLN A 286 -22.45 -7.26 -21.24
C GLN A 286 -23.65 -7.07 -20.32
N SER A 287 -24.49 -6.12 -20.72
CA SER A 287 -25.85 -5.99 -20.20
C SER A 287 -26.55 -7.33 -20.31
N THR A 288 -26.81 -7.99 -19.17
CA THR A 288 -28.03 -8.77 -18.88
C THR A 288 -27.84 -9.57 -17.60
N GLU A 289 -27.94 -8.94 -16.42
CA GLU A 289 -28.47 -9.63 -15.24
C GLU A 289 -29.28 -8.63 -14.41
N THR A 290 -30.60 -8.75 -14.55
CA THR A 290 -31.61 -8.13 -13.69
C THR A 290 -31.63 -8.85 -12.34
N SER A 291 -31.05 -8.25 -11.31
CA SER A 291 -31.23 -8.67 -9.91
C SER A 291 -31.79 -7.51 -9.07
N LYS A 292 -33.09 -7.64 -8.79
CA LYS A 292 -33.89 -7.01 -7.71
C LYS A 292 -33.44 -5.62 -7.22
N ILE A 293 -33.69 -4.61 -8.03
CA ILE A 293 -33.69 -3.19 -7.66
C ILE A 293 -35.15 -2.76 -7.51
N SER A 294 -35.66 -2.61 -6.29
CA SER A 294 -36.97 -1.97 -6.07
C SER A 294 -36.94 -0.81 -5.07
N ASN A 295 -35.81 -0.57 -4.40
CA ASN A 295 -35.57 0.64 -3.58
C ASN A 295 -34.49 1.57 -4.15
N THR A 296 -33.77 1.14 -5.19
CA THR A 296 -32.60 1.84 -5.75
C THR A 296 -32.97 2.89 -6.81
N GLU A 297 -34.15 2.79 -7.46
CA GLU A 297 -34.56 3.74 -8.52
C GLU A 297 -34.90 5.15 -7.97
N GLN A 298 -35.59 5.24 -6.83
CA GLN A 298 -35.87 6.53 -6.19
C GLN A 298 -34.61 7.17 -5.60
N GLN A 299 -33.71 6.36 -5.03
CA GLN A 299 -32.49 6.83 -4.37
C GLN A 299 -31.44 7.31 -5.37
N ASN A 300 -31.23 6.57 -6.47
CA ASN A 300 -30.39 7.00 -7.58
C ASN A 300 -30.87 8.34 -8.18
N SER A 301 -32.17 8.64 -8.12
CA SER A 301 -32.71 9.91 -8.61
C SER A 301 -32.36 11.11 -7.71
N ILE A 302 -32.29 10.92 -6.38
CA ILE A 302 -31.95 12.00 -5.42
C ILE A 302 -30.46 12.29 -5.47
N ASP A 303 -29.62 11.26 -5.46
CA ASP A 303 -28.17 11.45 -5.50
C ASP A 303 -27.73 11.96 -6.89
N ALA A 304 -28.36 11.51 -7.98
CA ALA A 304 -28.17 12.11 -9.30
C ALA A 304 -28.65 13.57 -9.36
N ASP A 305 -29.76 13.92 -8.70
CA ASP A 305 -30.24 15.31 -8.63
C ASP A 305 -29.30 16.21 -7.79
N ILE A 306 -28.77 15.73 -6.66
CA ILE A 306 -27.77 16.45 -5.86
C ILE A 306 -26.47 16.62 -6.66
N LEU A 307 -25.97 15.56 -7.30
CA LEU A 307 -24.79 15.62 -8.16
C LEU A 307 -25.02 16.53 -9.36
N GLN A 308 -26.20 16.51 -9.97
CA GLN A 308 -26.57 17.42 -11.05
C GLN A 308 -26.61 18.87 -10.57
N LYS A 309 -27.08 19.13 -9.34
CA LYS A 309 -27.06 20.46 -8.71
C LYS A 309 -25.64 20.91 -8.41
N ILE A 310 -24.80 20.05 -7.83
CA ILE A 310 -23.37 20.35 -7.63
C ILE A 310 -22.71 20.66 -8.96
N ASN A 311 -22.91 19.81 -9.98
CA ASN A 311 -22.38 20.03 -11.32
C ASN A 311 -22.93 21.30 -11.98
N ALA A 312 -24.19 21.67 -11.73
CA ALA A 312 -24.79 22.89 -12.25
C ALA A 312 -24.20 24.15 -11.58
N VAL A 313 -24.01 24.12 -10.26
CA VAL A 313 -23.32 25.20 -9.53
C VAL A 313 -21.88 25.30 -10.03
N CYS A 314 -21.17 24.17 -10.12
CA CYS A 314 -19.83 24.13 -10.68
C CYS A 314 -19.79 24.64 -12.12
N TYR A 315 -20.74 24.30 -12.99
CA TYR A 315 -20.78 24.82 -14.38
C TYR A 315 -21.10 26.32 -14.46
N GLN A 316 -21.89 26.85 -13.53
CA GLN A 316 -22.21 28.28 -13.46
C GLN A 316 -21.04 29.11 -12.94
N VAL A 317 -20.27 28.54 -12.00
CA VAL A 317 -19.15 29.20 -11.32
C VAL A 317 -17.83 29.00 -12.08
N HIS A 318 -17.68 27.85 -12.73
CA HIS A 318 -16.52 27.41 -13.48
C HIS A 318 -16.95 27.20 -14.93
N HIS A 319 -16.37 27.91 -15.90
CA HIS A 319 -16.71 27.79 -17.33
C HIS A 319 -16.22 26.43 -17.90
N TYR A 320 -16.72 25.33 -17.37
CA TYR A 320 -16.28 23.97 -17.65
C TYR A 320 -16.96 23.43 -18.91
N SER A 321 -16.17 23.03 -19.91
CA SER A 321 -16.69 22.26 -21.06
C SER A 321 -16.17 20.83 -20.96
N PRO A 322 -17.03 19.81 -20.76
CA PRO A 322 -16.60 18.42 -20.81
C PRO A 322 -16.14 18.10 -22.23
N GLN A 323 -14.83 18.01 -22.46
CA GLN A 323 -14.28 17.44 -23.69
C GLN A 323 -14.24 15.92 -23.59
N SER A 324 -14.38 15.26 -24.74
CA SER A 324 -14.36 13.81 -24.87
C SER A 324 -13.12 13.21 -24.21
N GLN A 325 -13.34 12.22 -23.34
CA GLN A 325 -12.30 11.41 -22.72
C GLN A 325 -11.39 10.84 -23.83
N ASN A 326 -10.11 11.19 -23.80
CA ASN A 326 -9.12 10.36 -24.48
C ASN A 326 -9.18 8.98 -23.83
N VAL A 327 -9.21 7.94 -24.66
CA VAL A 327 -9.22 6.55 -24.19
C VAL A 327 -7.82 6.26 -23.64
N GLU A 328 -7.62 6.56 -22.35
CA GLU A 328 -6.44 6.14 -21.60
C GLU A 328 -6.35 4.60 -21.60
N GLU A 329 -5.13 4.09 -21.62
CA GLU A 329 -4.90 2.66 -21.49
C GLU A 329 -5.37 2.21 -20.11
N ASN A 330 -6.38 1.33 -20.06
CA ASN A 330 -6.88 0.80 -18.80
C ASN A 330 -5.86 -0.20 -18.21
N ILE A 331 -5.09 0.27 -17.23
CA ILE A 331 -4.14 -0.55 -16.47
C ILE A 331 -4.79 -1.42 -15.39
N GLY A 332 -6.11 -1.35 -15.23
CA GLY A 332 -6.87 -2.12 -14.23
C GLY A 332 -6.92 -1.44 -12.86
N GLN A 333 -7.58 -2.06 -11.88
CA GLN A 333 -7.70 -1.54 -10.51
C GLN A 333 -6.75 -2.29 -9.57
N PHE A 334 -6.23 -1.58 -8.58
CA PHE A 334 -5.26 -2.10 -7.62
C PHE A 334 -5.74 -1.87 -6.19
N ILE A 335 -5.71 -2.93 -5.39
CA ILE A 335 -5.99 -2.86 -3.96
C ILE A 335 -4.92 -3.63 -3.18
N TYR A 336 -4.57 -3.13 -2.00
CA TYR A 336 -3.77 -3.85 -1.00
C TYR A 336 -4.35 -3.65 0.40
N LEU A 337 -4.04 -4.55 1.32
CA LEU A 337 -4.52 -4.45 2.69
C LEU A 337 -3.74 -3.37 3.46
N GLU A 338 -4.35 -2.87 4.52
CA GLU A 338 -3.68 -2.06 5.54
C GLU A 338 -2.64 -2.86 6.34
N GLY A 339 -3.01 -4.08 6.71
CA GLY A 339 -2.15 -5.05 7.38
C GLY A 339 -2.81 -6.42 7.45
N ILE A 340 -2.08 -7.42 7.94
CA ILE A 340 -2.62 -8.79 8.06
C ILE A 340 -3.64 -8.94 9.21
N GLU A 341 -3.63 -8.01 10.17
CA GLU A 341 -4.60 -7.95 11.27
C GLU A 341 -5.78 -7.02 10.94
N TYR A 342 -5.55 -6.05 10.06
CA TYR A 342 -6.47 -4.98 9.69
C TYR A 342 -6.84 -5.14 8.23
N LEU A 343 -7.86 -5.98 7.98
CA LEU A 343 -8.24 -6.43 6.64
C LEU A 343 -9.10 -5.38 5.90
N MET A 344 -8.58 -4.18 5.70
CA MET A 344 -9.23 -3.11 4.92
C MET A 344 -8.39 -2.78 3.70
N TYR A 345 -9.03 -2.66 2.53
CA TYR A 345 -8.32 -2.37 1.29
C TYR A 345 -8.10 -0.88 1.08
N ASN A 346 -6.86 -0.53 0.75
CA ASN A 346 -6.42 0.84 0.49
C ASN A 346 -6.82 1.81 1.60
N THR A 347 -6.66 1.45 2.87
CA THR A 347 -6.92 2.37 3.99
C THR A 347 -6.20 3.70 3.76
N TYR A 348 -6.96 4.77 3.58
CA TYR A 348 -6.53 5.93 2.82
C TYR A 348 -5.72 6.91 3.65
N ASP A 349 -6.03 7.00 4.94
CA ASP A 349 -5.24 7.74 5.91
C ASP A 349 -3.86 7.09 6.14
N VAL A 350 -3.71 5.79 5.85
CA VAL A 350 -2.44 5.03 5.84
C VAL A 350 -1.75 5.15 4.48
N HIS A 351 -2.52 5.06 3.37
CA HIS A 351 -2.06 5.25 1.99
C HIS A 351 -1.33 6.59 1.79
N PHE A 352 -1.77 7.61 2.53
CA PHE A 352 -1.08 8.92 2.60
C PHE A 352 0.43 8.79 2.84
N TYR A 353 0.85 7.84 3.66
CA TYR A 353 2.26 7.61 3.99
C TYR A 353 2.95 6.67 2.98
N SER A 354 2.28 5.61 2.55
CA SER A 354 2.87 4.56 1.69
C SER A 354 2.90 4.89 0.20
N SER A 355 2.00 5.75 -0.28
CA SER A 355 1.76 6.03 -1.70
C SER A 355 2.98 6.56 -2.47
N PHE A 356 3.99 7.08 -1.78
CA PHE A 356 5.25 7.48 -2.43
C PHE A 356 5.92 6.32 -3.17
N ALA A 357 5.84 5.09 -2.63
CA ALA A 357 6.39 3.91 -3.29
C ALA A 357 5.66 3.63 -4.61
N LEU A 358 4.33 3.67 -4.62
CA LEU A 358 3.54 3.48 -5.84
C LEU A 358 3.75 4.62 -6.83
N LEU A 359 3.73 5.87 -6.40
CA LEU A 359 3.92 7.01 -7.30
C LEU A 359 5.28 6.98 -8.00
N ILE A 360 6.36 6.63 -7.27
CA ILE A 360 7.71 6.57 -7.83
C ILE A 360 7.86 5.38 -8.80
N LEU A 361 7.29 4.22 -8.44
CA LEU A 361 7.59 2.97 -9.14
C LEU A 361 6.53 2.59 -10.19
N PHE A 362 5.26 2.90 -9.92
CA PHE A 362 4.10 2.55 -10.74
C PHE A 362 3.06 3.68 -10.73
N PRO A 363 3.38 4.87 -11.29
CA PRO A 363 2.50 6.04 -11.24
C PRO A 363 1.08 5.78 -11.76
N GLU A 364 0.91 5.03 -12.85
CA GLU A 364 -0.43 4.68 -13.35
C GLU A 364 -1.29 3.90 -12.34
N LEU A 365 -0.69 3.02 -11.53
CA LEU A 365 -1.41 2.31 -10.46
C LEU A 365 -1.83 3.27 -9.35
N GLU A 366 -0.95 4.19 -8.96
CA GLU A 366 -1.29 5.24 -8.00
C GLU A 366 -2.46 6.11 -8.53
N LEU A 367 -2.38 6.56 -9.78
CA LEU A 367 -3.46 7.34 -10.41
C LEU A 367 -4.76 6.53 -10.49
N SER A 368 -4.71 5.20 -10.69
CA SER A 368 -5.91 4.36 -10.62
C SER A 368 -6.52 4.35 -9.21
N ILE A 369 -5.72 4.23 -8.15
CA ILE A 369 -6.22 4.30 -6.76
C ILE A 369 -6.86 5.68 -6.52
N GLN A 370 -6.21 6.76 -6.95
CA GLN A 370 -6.76 8.10 -6.78
C GLN A 370 -8.08 8.31 -7.55
N ARG A 371 -8.23 7.71 -8.74
CA ARG A 371 -9.50 7.70 -9.48
C ARG A 371 -10.59 6.94 -8.71
N ASP A 372 -10.27 5.81 -8.09
CA ASP A 372 -11.22 5.05 -7.26
C ASP A 372 -11.70 5.89 -6.06
N PHE A 373 -10.79 6.59 -5.37
CA PHE A 373 -11.16 7.48 -4.26
C PHE A 373 -11.90 8.73 -4.71
N ALA A 374 -11.52 9.33 -5.85
CA ALA A 374 -12.25 10.46 -6.42
C ALA A 374 -13.70 10.07 -6.77
N ALA A 375 -13.92 8.87 -7.33
CA ALA A 375 -15.26 8.34 -7.56
C ALA A 375 -16.01 8.11 -6.22
N ALA A 376 -15.32 7.59 -5.20
CA ALA A 376 -15.90 7.32 -3.90
C ALA A 376 -16.32 8.59 -3.12
N VAL A 377 -15.62 9.72 -3.31
CA VAL A 377 -16.04 11.04 -2.78
C VAL A 377 -17.41 11.44 -3.32
N MET A 378 -17.65 11.16 -4.59
CA MET A 378 -18.90 11.47 -5.29
C MET A 378 -19.97 10.38 -5.10
N PHE A 379 -19.66 9.34 -4.33
CA PHE A 379 -20.56 8.24 -4.04
C PHE A 379 -21.14 8.34 -2.62
N ARG A 380 -22.41 7.95 -2.50
CA ARG A 380 -23.15 7.87 -1.24
C ARG A 380 -23.68 6.45 -1.05
N ASP A 381 -23.49 5.92 0.15
CA ASP A 381 -24.09 4.65 0.57
C ASP A 381 -24.97 4.88 1.82
N PRO A 382 -26.31 4.88 1.67
CA PRO A 382 -27.23 5.09 2.79
C PRO A 382 -27.43 3.83 3.65
N THR A 383 -26.90 2.66 3.25
CA THR A 383 -26.97 1.45 4.06
C THR A 383 -26.38 1.73 5.43
N LYS A 384 -26.96 1.12 6.47
CA LYS A 384 -26.58 1.40 7.84
C LYS A 384 -25.52 0.42 8.31
N LYS A 385 -24.53 0.91 9.04
CA LYS A 385 -23.58 0.10 9.80
C LYS A 385 -23.54 0.57 11.24
N GLU A 386 -23.31 -0.36 12.16
CA GLU A 386 -23.10 -0.07 13.57
C GLU A 386 -21.65 0.37 13.79
N ILE A 387 -21.47 1.45 14.56
CA ILE A 387 -20.16 1.94 15.00
C ILE A 387 -19.82 1.31 16.35
N MET A 388 -18.70 0.59 16.44
CA MET A 388 -18.37 -0.19 17.64
C MET A 388 -18.14 0.67 18.88
N SER A 389 -17.53 1.85 18.73
CA SER A 389 -17.25 2.74 19.87
C SER A 389 -18.51 3.34 20.51
N SER A 390 -19.57 3.56 19.74
CA SER A 390 -20.78 4.26 20.21
C SER A 390 -22.06 3.41 20.20
N GLY A 391 -22.09 2.30 19.47
CA GLY A 391 -23.29 1.51 19.18
C GLY A 391 -24.27 2.18 18.21
N GLU A 392 -23.92 3.33 17.62
CA GLU A 392 -24.82 4.07 16.74
C GLU A 392 -24.88 3.47 15.33
N TRP A 393 -26.08 3.46 14.75
CA TRP A 393 -26.32 3.05 13.36
C TRP A 393 -26.27 4.25 12.41
N VAL A 394 -25.12 4.45 11.78
CA VAL A 394 -24.86 5.56 10.87
C VAL A 394 -24.95 5.10 9.41
N PRO A 395 -25.23 6.00 8.44
CA PRO A 395 -25.01 5.70 7.03
C PRO A 395 -23.58 5.23 6.81
N ARG A 396 -23.35 4.27 5.91
CA ARG A 396 -22.03 3.70 5.64
C ARG A 396 -21.08 4.72 5.02
N LYS A 397 -21.59 5.56 4.12
CA LYS A 397 -20.82 6.58 3.41
C LYS A 397 -21.67 7.79 3.05
N LEU A 398 -21.24 8.97 3.47
CA LEU A 398 -21.87 10.24 3.08
C LEU A 398 -21.29 10.81 1.78
N LEU A 399 -22.07 11.58 1.02
CA LEU A 399 -21.56 12.29 -0.15
C LEU A 399 -20.54 13.36 0.30
N GLY A 400 -19.41 13.44 -0.41
CA GLY A 400 -18.35 14.43 -0.16
C GLY A 400 -17.31 14.05 0.89
N SER A 401 -17.60 13.07 1.76
CA SER A 401 -16.56 12.47 2.60
C SER A 401 -15.63 11.60 1.76
N VAL A 402 -14.36 11.54 2.11
CA VAL A 402 -13.46 10.50 1.60
C VAL A 402 -13.67 9.25 2.45
N PRO A 403 -13.89 8.06 1.87
CA PRO A 403 -13.98 6.85 2.67
C PRO A 403 -12.63 6.56 3.34
N HIS A 404 -12.66 5.92 4.50
CA HIS A 404 -11.48 5.38 5.16
C HIS A 404 -10.82 4.29 4.32
N ASP A 405 -11.61 3.39 3.74
CA ASP A 405 -11.12 2.28 2.93
C ASP A 405 -12.08 1.96 1.79
N ILE A 406 -11.58 1.27 0.76
CA ILE A 406 -12.34 0.85 -0.43
C ILE A 406 -13.18 -0.41 -0.15
N GLY A 407 -13.17 -0.91 1.08
CA GLY A 407 -13.97 -2.03 1.54
C GLY A 407 -13.12 -3.25 1.90
N LEU A 408 -13.82 -4.37 2.13
CA LEU A 408 -13.25 -5.69 2.42
C LEU A 408 -13.97 -6.76 1.60
N ASN A 409 -15.29 -6.84 1.79
CA ASN A 409 -16.13 -7.91 1.25
C ASN A 409 -16.53 -7.71 -0.22
N ASN A 410 -16.77 -6.46 -0.60
CA ASN A 410 -17.09 -6.04 -1.96
C ASN A 410 -16.34 -4.74 -2.26
N PRO A 411 -15.02 -4.79 -2.52
CA PRO A 411 -14.23 -3.59 -2.78
C PRO A 411 -14.85 -2.73 -3.87
N TRP A 412 -14.64 -1.41 -3.79
CA TRP A 412 -15.19 -0.35 -4.67
C TRP A 412 -16.69 -0.08 -4.54
N LEU A 413 -17.46 -0.97 -3.91
CA LEU A 413 -18.92 -0.88 -3.86
C LEU A 413 -19.43 -0.78 -2.42
N GLU A 414 -18.91 -1.62 -1.53
CA GLU A 414 -19.19 -1.58 -0.10
C GLU A 414 -17.99 -0.96 0.62
N LEU A 415 -17.95 0.37 0.62
CA LEU A 415 -16.86 1.16 1.19
C LEU A 415 -16.92 1.20 2.73
N ASN A 416 -15.85 1.69 3.35
CA ASN A 416 -15.76 1.87 4.81
C ASN A 416 -16.07 0.57 5.58
N ALA A 417 -15.28 -0.47 5.34
CA ALA A 417 -15.29 -1.68 6.15
C ALA A 417 -14.90 -1.39 7.60
N TYR A 418 -14.00 -0.43 7.84
CA TYR A 418 -13.71 0.09 9.18
C TYR A 418 -14.98 0.56 9.90
N ASN A 419 -15.17 0.10 11.13
CA ASN A 419 -16.37 0.41 11.91
C ASN A 419 -16.11 0.74 13.39
N LEU A 420 -14.86 0.97 13.80
CA LEU A 420 -14.57 1.35 15.18
C LEU A 420 -15.10 2.77 15.49
N PHE A 421 -14.87 3.73 14.59
CA PHE A 421 -15.40 5.10 14.64
C PHE A 421 -16.12 5.48 13.34
N ASN A 422 -16.94 6.53 13.39
CA ASN A 422 -17.58 7.09 12.20
C ASN A 422 -16.58 7.97 11.41
N THR A 423 -16.04 7.41 10.34
CA THR A 423 -15.01 8.03 9.50
C THR A 423 -15.53 9.18 8.63
N ASP A 424 -16.84 9.30 8.42
CA ASP A 424 -17.40 10.49 7.76
C ASP A 424 -17.15 11.77 8.58
N ARG A 425 -16.85 11.66 9.87
CA ARG A 425 -16.52 12.79 10.74
C ARG A 425 -15.01 13.02 10.87
N TRP A 426 -14.16 12.22 10.23
CA TRP A 426 -12.72 12.37 10.36
C TRP A 426 -12.22 13.65 9.67
N LYS A 427 -11.23 14.30 10.28
CA LYS A 427 -10.73 15.62 9.87
C LYS A 427 -9.56 15.52 8.89
N ASP A 428 -8.88 14.39 8.83
CA ASP A 428 -7.67 14.18 8.03
C ASP A 428 -7.94 13.61 6.63
N LEU A 429 -8.89 12.68 6.47
CA LEU A 429 -9.12 11.96 5.20
C LEU A 429 -9.32 12.88 3.98
N ASN A 430 -10.22 13.87 4.08
CA ASN A 430 -10.45 14.82 2.99
C ASN A 430 -9.23 15.70 2.69
N ALA A 431 -8.49 16.13 3.72
CA ALA A 431 -7.29 16.94 3.53
C ALA A 431 -6.16 16.10 2.87
N LYS A 432 -5.99 14.85 3.32
CA LYS A 432 -5.07 13.87 2.74
C LYS A 432 -5.40 13.55 1.29
N PHE A 433 -6.69 13.48 0.92
CA PHE A 433 -7.12 13.29 -0.47
C PHE A 433 -6.69 14.45 -1.36
N VAL A 434 -7.03 15.68 -0.96
CA VAL A 434 -6.65 16.88 -1.72
C VAL A 434 -5.14 16.96 -1.92
N LEU A 435 -4.37 16.64 -0.88
CA LEU A 435 -2.91 16.63 -0.92
C LEU A 435 -2.33 15.55 -1.84
N GLN A 436 -2.79 14.29 -1.71
CA GLN A 436 -2.34 13.17 -2.53
C GLN A 436 -2.62 13.38 -4.01
N VAL A 437 -3.86 13.72 -4.35
CA VAL A 437 -4.26 13.90 -5.75
C VAL A 437 -3.51 15.08 -6.39
N TYR A 438 -3.25 16.16 -5.63
CA TYR A 438 -2.42 17.26 -6.12
C TYR A 438 -0.96 16.84 -6.35
N ARG A 439 -0.35 16.14 -5.37
CA ARG A 439 1.01 15.61 -5.50
C ARG A 439 1.13 14.78 -6.77
N ASP A 440 0.20 13.87 -6.99
CA ASP A 440 0.25 12.90 -8.07
C ASP A 440 0.04 13.58 -9.44
N ALA A 441 -0.90 14.54 -9.52
CA ALA A 441 -1.12 15.34 -10.71
C ALA A 441 0.12 16.16 -11.11
N VAL A 442 0.80 16.78 -10.14
CA VAL A 442 2.02 17.56 -10.39
C VAL A 442 3.20 16.65 -10.75
N ALA A 443 3.36 15.55 -10.03
CA ALA A 443 4.44 14.58 -10.22
C ALA A 443 4.41 13.92 -11.61
N THR A 444 3.21 13.56 -12.07
CA THR A 444 3.01 12.91 -13.38
C THR A 444 2.84 13.91 -14.51
N GLY A 445 2.40 15.13 -14.21
CA GLY A 445 2.01 16.12 -15.21
C GLY A 445 0.72 15.75 -15.97
N ASP A 446 -0.02 14.74 -15.52
CA ASP A 446 -1.21 14.24 -16.20
C ASP A 446 -2.39 15.21 -16.04
N GLN A 447 -2.60 16.02 -17.08
CA GLN A 447 -3.68 16.99 -17.16
C GLN A 447 -5.07 16.34 -17.29
N SER A 448 -5.16 15.14 -17.85
CA SER A 448 -6.42 14.42 -18.00
C SER A 448 -6.88 13.88 -16.66
N PHE A 449 -5.96 13.24 -15.91
CA PHE A 449 -6.18 12.87 -14.52
C PHE A 449 -6.59 14.08 -13.68
N ALA A 450 -5.82 15.18 -13.74
CA ALA A 450 -6.08 16.40 -12.97
C ALA A 450 -7.51 16.94 -13.20
N ARG A 451 -7.96 17.03 -14.45
CA ARG A 451 -9.33 17.46 -14.77
C ARG A 451 -10.39 16.46 -14.30
N ALA A 452 -10.12 15.16 -14.39
CA ALA A 452 -11.08 14.12 -14.04
C ALA A 452 -11.39 14.10 -12.53
N VAL A 453 -10.38 14.32 -11.70
CA VAL A 453 -10.50 14.27 -10.23
C VAL A 453 -10.86 15.61 -9.58
N TRP A 454 -10.70 16.72 -10.30
CA TRP A 454 -10.94 18.07 -9.79
C TRP A 454 -12.32 18.28 -9.12
N PRO A 455 -13.46 17.81 -9.68
CA PRO A 455 -14.75 17.97 -9.03
C PRO A 455 -14.77 17.35 -7.62
N SER A 456 -14.13 16.19 -7.45
CA SER A 456 -14.02 15.52 -6.15
C SER A 456 -13.14 16.32 -5.19
N VAL A 457 -12.04 16.92 -5.67
CA VAL A 457 -11.18 17.82 -4.87
C VAL A 457 -11.98 19.01 -4.35
N TYR A 458 -12.73 19.69 -5.22
CA TYR A 458 -13.57 20.84 -4.83
C TYR A 458 -14.62 20.44 -3.79
N VAL A 459 -15.33 19.32 -4.02
CA VAL A 459 -16.34 18.79 -3.10
C VAL A 459 -15.72 18.38 -1.76
N SER A 460 -14.52 17.79 -1.75
CA SER A 460 -13.82 17.42 -0.52
C SER A 460 -13.46 18.62 0.33
N VAL A 461 -13.03 19.73 -0.27
CA VAL A 461 -12.78 21.00 0.44
C VAL A 461 -14.10 21.59 0.96
N ALA A 462 -15.17 21.56 0.16
CA ALA A 462 -16.50 21.99 0.59
C ALA A 462 -17.07 21.15 1.74
N TYR A 463 -16.75 19.86 1.78
CA TYR A 463 -17.12 18.96 2.87
C TYR A 463 -16.42 19.35 4.18
N LEU A 464 -15.14 19.72 4.13
CA LEU A 464 -14.38 20.10 5.34
C LEU A 464 -14.88 21.40 5.99
N ASP A 465 -15.46 22.31 5.22
CA ASP A 465 -15.98 23.60 5.69
C ASP A 465 -16.98 23.47 6.86
N GLN A 466 -17.72 22.36 6.91
CA GLN A 466 -18.68 22.13 7.99
C GLN A 466 -18.04 21.90 9.37
N PHE A 467 -16.73 21.65 9.40
CA PHE A 467 -15.97 21.42 10.61
C PHE A 467 -15.28 22.68 11.12
N ASP A 468 -15.41 23.83 10.47
CA ASP A 468 -15.10 25.15 11.03
C ASP A 468 -16.35 25.64 11.79
N LYS A 469 -16.35 25.46 13.11
CA LYS A 469 -17.52 25.71 13.97
C LYS A 469 -17.60 27.14 14.47
N ASP A 470 -16.46 27.79 14.66
CA ASP A 470 -16.38 29.17 15.12
C ASP A 470 -16.24 30.20 14.00
N GLU A 471 -16.20 29.74 12.75
CA GLU A 471 -16.09 30.53 11.52
C GLU A 471 -14.78 31.35 11.47
N ASP A 472 -13.72 30.91 12.17
CA ASP A 472 -12.41 31.55 12.15
C ASP A 472 -11.54 31.14 10.96
N GLY A 473 -12.02 30.20 10.13
CA GLY A 473 -11.35 29.71 8.93
C GLY A 473 -10.57 28.42 9.13
N MET A 474 -10.63 27.80 10.29
CA MET A 474 -9.93 26.55 10.63
C MET A 474 -10.93 25.46 11.03
N ILE A 475 -10.63 24.21 10.67
CA ILE A 475 -11.43 23.07 11.13
C ILE A 475 -11.07 22.69 12.56
N GLU A 476 -12.05 22.25 13.36
CA GLU A 476 -11.81 21.74 14.71
C GLU A 476 -12.13 20.25 14.85
N ASN A 477 -11.24 19.53 15.53
CA ASN A 477 -11.48 18.19 16.05
C ASN A 477 -12.54 18.22 17.17
N GLU A 478 -13.33 17.15 17.28
CA GLU A 478 -14.58 17.17 18.05
C GLU A 478 -14.50 16.55 19.46
N GLY A 479 -13.30 16.16 19.92
CA GLY A 479 -13.09 15.57 21.25
C GLY A 479 -13.30 14.07 21.33
N PHE A 480 -13.17 13.37 20.20
CA PHE A 480 -13.06 11.92 20.08
C PHE A 480 -12.02 11.61 18.99
N PRO A 481 -11.58 10.35 18.82
CA PRO A 481 -10.65 10.01 17.75
C PRO A 481 -11.31 10.16 16.36
N ASP A 482 -11.03 11.28 15.71
CA ASP A 482 -11.58 11.68 14.41
C ASP A 482 -10.47 11.89 13.37
N GLN A 483 -9.44 11.04 13.41
CA GLN A 483 -8.28 11.02 12.52
C GLN A 483 -7.48 9.70 12.70
N THR A 484 -6.43 9.47 11.90
CA THR A 484 -5.63 8.21 11.85
C THR A 484 -5.12 7.67 13.20
N TYR A 485 -4.80 8.54 14.17
CA TYR A 485 -4.51 8.19 15.57
C TYR A 485 -5.83 7.87 16.30
N ASP A 486 -6.48 6.79 15.88
CA ASP A 486 -7.87 6.46 16.14
C ASP A 486 -8.19 6.05 17.59
N THR A 487 -7.21 6.14 18.50
CA THR A 487 -7.43 6.02 19.95
C THR A 487 -6.89 7.22 20.74
N TRP A 488 -6.37 8.25 20.07
CA TRP A 488 -5.90 9.48 20.70
C TRP A 488 -6.88 10.62 20.38
N SER A 489 -7.67 10.97 21.38
CA SER A 489 -8.66 12.04 21.26
C SER A 489 -7.99 13.40 21.08
N VAL A 490 -8.63 14.24 20.27
CA VAL A 490 -8.20 15.61 19.95
C VAL A 490 -9.42 16.52 20.05
N ARG A 491 -9.27 17.74 20.57
CA ARG A 491 -10.34 18.74 20.56
C ARG A 491 -9.84 20.11 20.12
N GLY A 492 -10.65 20.80 19.32
CA GLY A 492 -10.30 22.13 18.82
C GLY A 492 -9.34 22.05 17.64
N VAL A 493 -8.52 23.09 17.46
CA VAL A 493 -7.51 23.12 16.41
C VAL A 493 -6.32 22.27 16.85
N SER A 494 -5.86 21.36 16.00
CA SER A 494 -4.72 20.48 16.27
C SER A 494 -3.56 20.71 15.32
N ALA A 495 -2.34 20.41 15.77
CA ALA A 495 -1.16 20.55 14.95
C ALA A 495 -1.22 19.65 13.69
N TYR A 496 -1.73 18.42 13.86
CA TYR A 496 -1.87 17.44 12.79
C TYR A 496 -2.95 17.83 11.77
N CYS A 497 -4.22 17.81 12.16
CA CYS A 497 -5.33 18.06 11.22
C CYS A 497 -5.35 19.51 10.73
N GLY A 498 -5.01 20.48 11.59
CA GLY A 498 -4.91 21.89 11.20
C GLY A 498 -3.79 22.11 10.17
N GLY A 499 -2.62 21.51 10.38
CA GLY A 499 -1.51 21.60 9.44
C GLY A 499 -1.84 20.96 8.08
N LEU A 500 -2.49 19.78 8.10
CA LEU A 500 -2.99 19.13 6.89
C LEU A 500 -4.01 20.00 6.15
N TYR A 501 -4.94 20.63 6.87
CA TYR A 501 -5.95 21.51 6.28
C TYR A 501 -5.35 22.75 5.62
N VAL A 502 -4.38 23.41 6.28
CA VAL A 502 -3.64 24.54 5.69
C VAL A 502 -2.94 24.11 4.40
N ALA A 503 -2.26 22.96 4.42
CA ALA A 503 -1.58 22.43 3.23
C ALA A 503 -2.59 22.09 2.12
N ALA A 504 -3.72 21.48 2.45
CA ALA A 504 -4.77 21.10 1.51
C ALA A 504 -5.43 22.30 0.84
N LEU A 505 -5.69 23.39 1.57
CA LEU A 505 -6.20 24.63 0.97
C LEU A 505 -5.20 25.25 -0.02
N GLN A 506 -3.91 25.23 0.31
CA GLN A 506 -2.86 25.69 -0.59
C GLN A 506 -2.76 24.80 -1.84
N ALA A 507 -2.84 23.48 -1.66
CA ALA A 507 -2.86 22.50 -2.75
C ALA A 507 -4.09 22.70 -3.65
N ALA A 508 -5.28 22.86 -3.09
CA ALA A 508 -6.51 23.10 -3.84
C ALA A 508 -6.46 24.40 -4.65
N SER A 509 -5.86 25.47 -4.10
CA SER A 509 -5.63 26.72 -4.83
C SER A 509 -4.69 26.52 -6.03
N ALA A 510 -3.57 25.82 -5.83
CA ALA A 510 -2.64 25.51 -6.90
C ALA A 510 -3.27 24.57 -7.95
N PHE A 511 -4.02 23.57 -7.52
CA PHE A 511 -4.74 22.63 -8.39
C PHE A 511 -5.78 23.35 -9.26
N ALA A 512 -6.57 24.26 -8.68
CA ALA A 512 -7.51 25.10 -9.43
C ALA A 512 -6.81 25.81 -10.62
N THR A 513 -5.57 26.25 -10.41
CA THR A 513 -4.77 26.88 -11.48
C THR A 513 -4.41 25.90 -12.58
N ILE A 514 -4.04 24.66 -12.23
CA ILE A 514 -3.72 23.59 -13.19
C ILE A 514 -4.93 23.29 -14.10
N VAL A 515 -6.13 23.26 -13.54
CA VAL A 515 -7.36 22.99 -14.32
C VAL A 515 -7.97 24.24 -14.97
N GLY A 516 -7.36 25.42 -14.79
CA GLY A 516 -7.76 26.68 -15.43
C GLY A 516 -8.80 27.51 -14.66
N GLU A 517 -9.08 27.20 -13.40
CA GLU A 517 -10.06 27.87 -12.54
C GLU A 517 -9.43 28.95 -11.65
N ASN A 518 -8.88 30.00 -12.27
CA ASN A 518 -8.15 31.05 -11.55
C ASN A 518 -8.98 31.79 -10.47
N ALA A 519 -10.29 31.94 -10.65
CA ALA A 519 -11.16 32.56 -9.64
C ALA A 519 -11.29 31.70 -8.37
N VAL A 520 -11.37 30.37 -8.53
CA VAL A 520 -11.36 29.42 -7.42
C VAL A 520 -10.00 29.37 -6.76
N ALA A 521 -8.92 29.41 -7.57
CA ALA A 521 -7.56 29.48 -7.06
C ALA A 521 -7.39 30.65 -6.08
N PHE A 522 -7.87 31.84 -6.47
CA PHE A 522 -7.86 33.03 -5.63
C PHE A 522 -8.70 32.87 -4.35
N TYR A 523 -9.92 32.32 -4.46
CA TYR A 523 -10.79 32.07 -3.30
C TYR A 523 -10.16 31.09 -2.30
N PHE A 524 -9.61 29.97 -2.77
CA PHE A 524 -8.92 29.00 -1.91
C PHE A 524 -7.62 29.55 -1.33
N ASN A 525 -6.91 30.43 -2.03
CA ASN A 525 -5.76 31.14 -1.46
C ASN A 525 -6.18 32.04 -0.29
N ALA A 526 -7.30 32.75 -0.41
CA ALA A 526 -7.83 33.56 0.70
C ALA A 526 -8.21 32.71 1.92
N LYS A 527 -8.82 31.53 1.71
CA LYS A 527 -9.07 30.55 2.78
C LYS A 527 -7.77 30.04 3.41
N TYR A 528 -6.76 29.72 2.61
CA TYR A 528 -5.44 29.29 3.07
C TYR A 528 -4.79 30.31 4.02
N GLU A 529 -4.76 31.58 3.66
CA GLU A 529 -4.14 32.63 4.50
C GLU A 529 -4.87 32.81 5.84
N LYS A 530 -6.21 32.69 5.84
CA LYS A 530 -7.01 32.74 7.07
C LYS A 530 -6.71 31.55 7.97
N ALA A 531 -6.77 30.33 7.43
CA ALA A 531 -6.46 29.10 8.16
C ALA A 531 -5.03 29.10 8.73
N LYS A 532 -4.05 29.54 7.93
CA LYS A 532 -2.66 29.68 8.37
C LYS A 532 -2.51 30.58 9.59
N THR A 533 -3.20 31.71 9.61
CA THR A 533 -3.17 32.65 10.75
C THR A 533 -3.70 32.01 12.03
N VAL A 534 -4.71 31.13 11.92
CA VAL A 534 -5.26 30.39 13.06
C VAL A 534 -4.30 29.30 13.52
N TYR A 535 -3.74 28.52 12.59
CA TYR A 535 -2.77 27.47 12.86
C TYR A 535 -1.54 28.00 13.62
N GLU A 536 -1.06 29.19 13.26
CA GLU A 536 0.08 29.85 13.92
C GLU A 536 -0.16 30.15 15.41
N LYS A 537 -1.41 30.13 15.91
CA LYS A 537 -1.72 30.28 17.34
C LYS A 537 -1.30 29.07 18.18
N LEU A 538 -1.07 27.90 17.57
CA LEU A 538 -0.57 26.70 18.26
C LEU A 538 0.93 26.79 18.60
N TRP A 539 1.65 27.75 18.02
CA TRP A 539 3.09 27.88 18.27
C TRP A 539 3.37 28.37 19.69
N ASN A 540 4.06 27.54 20.48
CA ASN A 540 4.38 27.84 21.88
C ASN A 540 5.78 28.44 22.11
N GLY A 541 6.53 28.69 21.03
CA GLY A 541 7.92 29.17 21.08
C GLY A 541 8.99 28.12 20.78
N SER A 542 8.64 26.83 20.82
CA SER A 542 9.57 25.73 20.48
C SER A 542 8.97 24.71 19.51
N TYR A 543 7.68 24.40 19.65
CA TYR A 543 6.94 23.47 18.80
C TYR A 543 5.47 23.90 18.73
N PHE A 544 4.66 23.17 17.96
CA PHE A 544 3.21 23.38 17.90
C PHE A 544 2.54 22.49 18.94
N ASP A 545 1.73 23.09 19.82
CA ASP A 545 0.91 22.36 20.78
C ASP A 545 0.03 21.32 20.05
N TYR A 546 -0.15 20.15 20.66
CA TYR A 546 -0.92 19.05 20.08
C TYR A 546 -2.32 19.49 19.67
N ASP A 547 -3.01 20.19 20.57
CA ASP A 547 -4.26 20.90 20.30
C ASP A 547 -4.43 22.13 21.19
N ASN A 548 -5.44 22.96 20.88
CA ASN A 548 -5.75 24.19 21.63
C ASN A 548 -6.82 24.00 22.71
N SER A 549 -7.14 22.76 23.12
CA SER A 549 -8.23 22.49 24.07
C SER A 549 -7.89 22.88 25.52
N GLY A 550 -6.60 23.03 25.84
CA GLY A 550 -6.10 23.26 27.20
C GLY A 550 -6.19 22.01 28.09
N SER A 551 -6.27 20.83 27.50
CA SER A 551 -6.20 19.54 28.20
C SER A 551 -4.78 19.20 28.67
N ASP A 552 -4.64 18.18 29.50
CA ASP A 552 -3.33 17.71 30.00
C ASP A 552 -2.40 17.25 28.85
N SER A 553 -2.96 16.74 27.75
CA SER A 553 -2.21 16.33 26.55
C SER A 553 -1.99 17.45 25.53
N SER A 554 -2.59 18.64 25.70
CA SER A 554 -2.47 19.73 24.72
C SER A 554 -1.03 20.16 24.51
N SER A 555 -0.19 20.07 25.54
CA SER A 555 1.24 20.43 25.45
C SER A 555 2.14 19.29 24.94
N SER A 556 1.60 18.11 24.62
CA SER A 556 2.39 16.98 24.15
C SER A 556 3.04 17.29 22.81
N ILE A 557 4.33 16.95 22.69
CA ILE A 557 5.10 17.04 21.47
C ILE A 557 4.72 15.84 20.61
N LEU A 558 3.84 16.07 19.64
CA LEU A 558 3.47 15.07 18.64
C LEU A 558 4.60 14.96 17.59
N ALA A 559 5.06 13.73 17.32
CA ALA A 559 6.08 13.47 16.30
C ALA A 559 5.62 13.93 14.90
N ASP A 560 4.35 13.71 14.56
CA ASP A 560 3.76 14.04 13.27
C ASP A 560 3.07 15.42 13.23
N GLN A 561 3.39 16.32 14.16
CA GLN A 561 2.76 17.66 14.25
C GLN A 561 2.94 18.52 12.97
N LEU A 562 3.90 18.15 12.10
CA LEU A 562 4.22 18.81 10.84
C LEU A 562 3.88 17.96 9.60
N ALA A 563 2.94 17.00 9.70
CA ALA A 563 2.50 16.19 8.55
C ALA A 563 2.06 17.04 7.34
N GLY A 564 1.33 18.13 7.58
CA GLY A 564 0.95 19.07 6.53
C GLY A 564 2.13 19.78 5.88
N GLN A 565 3.18 20.12 6.65
CA GLN A 565 4.38 20.76 6.12
C GLN A 565 5.20 19.78 5.26
N TRP A 566 5.40 18.56 5.76
CA TRP A 566 6.04 17.47 5.03
C TRP A 566 5.40 17.27 3.66
N TYR A 567 4.06 17.18 3.64
CA TYR A 567 3.35 16.95 2.41
C TYR A 567 3.32 18.18 1.50
N ALA A 568 3.21 19.40 2.06
CA ALA A 568 3.32 20.63 1.29
C ALA A 568 4.65 20.69 0.52
N ARG A 569 5.78 20.35 1.18
CA ARG A 569 7.08 20.25 0.51
C ARG A 569 7.12 19.13 -0.52
N ALA A 570 6.54 17.97 -0.23
CA ALA A 570 6.44 16.87 -1.19
C ALA A 570 5.69 17.28 -2.48
N CYS A 571 4.71 18.17 -2.35
CA CYS A 571 3.94 18.76 -3.43
C CYS A 571 4.63 19.97 -4.12
N GLY A 572 5.79 20.42 -3.65
CA GLY A 572 6.46 21.63 -4.14
C GLY A 572 5.77 22.95 -3.76
N LEU A 573 4.92 22.94 -2.73
CA LEU A 573 4.20 24.10 -2.20
C LEU A 573 5.05 24.93 -1.23
N LYS A 574 4.55 26.12 -0.87
CA LYS A 574 5.18 27.01 0.12
C LYS A 574 5.01 26.45 1.54
N PRO A 575 5.90 26.84 2.47
CA PRO A 575 5.74 26.53 3.88
C PRO A 575 4.34 26.86 4.41
N ILE A 576 3.78 25.96 5.23
CA ILE A 576 2.47 26.17 5.86
C ILE A 576 2.52 27.24 6.95
N THR A 577 3.71 27.54 7.46
CA THR A 577 3.99 28.55 8.50
C THR A 577 5.44 29.04 8.35
N LYS A 578 5.97 29.74 9.34
CA LYS A 578 7.31 30.34 9.31
C LYS A 578 8.39 29.25 9.29
N GLU A 579 9.38 29.39 8.41
CA GLU A 579 10.44 28.39 8.22
C GLU A 579 11.28 28.19 9.49
N GLU A 580 11.51 29.26 10.27
CA GLU A 580 12.21 29.15 11.54
C GLU A 580 11.45 28.31 12.58
N TRP A 581 10.12 28.37 12.58
CA TRP A 581 9.27 27.58 13.49
C TRP A 581 9.25 26.12 13.06
N ILE A 582 9.14 25.85 11.76
CA ILE A 582 9.21 24.50 11.19
C ILE A 582 10.53 23.83 11.57
N LYS A 583 11.66 24.50 11.30
CA LYS A 583 12.98 23.97 11.63
C LYS A 583 13.07 23.69 13.11
N LYS A 584 12.69 24.65 13.96
CA LYS A 584 12.78 24.50 15.42
C LYS A 584 11.89 23.36 15.96
N ALA A 585 10.68 23.20 15.45
CA ALA A 585 9.80 22.08 15.82
C ALA A 585 10.41 20.73 15.45
N LEU A 586 10.98 20.58 14.25
CA LEU A 586 11.70 19.36 13.85
C LEU A 586 12.91 19.07 14.74
N GLU A 587 13.65 20.10 15.16
CA GLU A 587 14.73 19.94 16.15
C GLU A 587 14.20 19.44 17.48
N THR A 588 13.08 19.99 17.96
CA THR A 588 12.45 19.54 19.20
C THR A 588 11.96 18.09 19.08
N ILE A 589 11.31 17.70 17.99
CA ILE A 589 10.89 16.31 17.74
C ILE A 589 12.10 15.37 17.74
N HIS A 590 13.19 15.75 17.09
CA HIS A 590 14.42 14.96 17.10
C HIS A 590 15.00 14.83 18.52
N GLU A 591 15.15 15.94 19.25
CA GLU A 591 15.73 15.94 20.60
C GLU A 591 14.88 15.18 21.63
N PHE A 592 13.55 15.21 21.49
CA PHE A 592 12.62 14.61 22.42
C PHE A 592 12.17 13.24 21.92
N ASN A 593 11.28 13.21 20.93
CA ASN A 593 10.60 11.99 20.47
C ASN A 593 11.56 10.93 19.91
N VAL A 594 12.75 11.32 19.43
CA VAL A 594 13.76 10.40 18.90
C VAL A 594 14.87 10.15 19.92
N MET A 595 15.62 11.18 20.29
CA MET A 595 16.86 10.98 21.07
C MET A 595 16.63 10.55 22.51
N LYS A 596 15.51 10.94 23.15
CA LYS A 596 15.16 10.43 24.50
C LYS A 596 14.62 9.00 24.45
N VAL A 597 14.29 8.49 23.27
CA VAL A 597 13.84 7.12 23.07
C VAL A 597 15.04 6.23 22.74
N ARG A 598 15.63 5.62 23.79
CA ARG A 598 16.77 4.70 23.66
C ARG A 598 17.96 5.28 22.87
N GLY A 599 18.17 6.60 22.92
CA GLY A 599 19.24 7.23 22.14
C GLY A 599 19.00 7.28 20.63
N GLY A 600 17.73 7.19 20.19
CA GLY A 600 17.33 7.24 18.77
C GLY A 600 17.24 5.88 18.09
N THR A 601 17.53 4.76 18.76
CA THR A 601 17.61 3.42 18.14
C THR A 601 16.26 2.71 17.97
N ARG A 602 15.14 3.43 18.14
CA ARG A 602 13.78 2.88 18.05
C ARG A 602 12.81 3.71 17.24
N GLY A 603 13.24 4.81 16.62
CA GLY A 603 12.40 5.73 15.86
C GLY A 603 11.81 6.84 16.73
N ALA A 604 10.76 7.51 16.22
CA ALA A 604 10.11 8.63 16.90
C ALA A 604 8.85 8.16 17.65
N VAL A 605 8.83 8.26 18.98
CA VAL A 605 7.59 7.98 19.74
C VAL A 605 6.56 9.06 19.45
N ASN A 606 5.30 8.69 19.27
CA ASN A 606 4.25 9.59 18.81
C ASN A 606 4.06 10.79 19.74
N GLY A 607 3.91 10.57 21.04
CA GLY A 607 3.72 11.62 22.03
C GLY A 607 4.83 11.65 23.08
N MET A 608 5.38 12.84 23.32
CA MET A 608 6.31 13.08 24.42
C MET A 608 5.92 14.37 25.15
N SER A 609 5.86 14.35 26.48
CA SER A 609 5.60 15.56 27.26
C SER A 609 6.81 16.52 27.24
N PRO A 610 6.60 17.82 27.49
CA PRO A 610 7.68 18.82 27.48
C PRO A 610 8.78 18.58 28.53
N ASP A 611 8.53 17.77 29.56
CA ASP A 611 9.54 17.33 30.52
C ASP A 611 10.39 16.13 30.03
N GLY A 612 10.04 15.55 28.88
CA GLY A 612 10.74 14.43 28.25
C GLY A 612 10.25 13.04 28.64
N GLN A 613 9.11 12.91 29.31
CA GLN A 613 8.47 11.62 29.54
C GLN A 613 7.61 11.21 28.33
N VAL A 614 7.48 9.92 28.08
CA VAL A 614 6.58 9.42 27.03
C VAL A 614 5.14 9.74 27.44
N ASP A 615 4.34 10.27 26.52
CA ASP A 615 2.91 10.47 26.74
C ASP A 615 2.23 9.10 26.85
N THR A 616 1.49 8.88 27.94
CA THR A 616 0.75 7.63 28.19
C THR A 616 -0.77 7.83 28.26
N ASN A 617 -1.28 8.95 27.74
CA ASN A 617 -2.72 9.27 27.72
C ASN A 617 -3.51 8.39 26.75
N SER A 618 -2.84 7.75 25.79
CA SER A 618 -3.45 6.81 24.85
C SER A 618 -2.50 5.63 24.57
N LEU A 619 -3.05 4.55 24.02
CA LEU A 619 -2.25 3.45 23.49
C LEU A 619 -1.29 3.95 22.41
N VAL A 620 -1.79 4.76 21.47
CA VAL A 620 -1.00 5.19 20.31
C VAL A 620 -0.05 6.34 20.63
N SER A 621 -0.26 7.09 21.72
CA SER A 621 0.66 8.17 22.10
C SER A 621 2.02 7.63 22.58
N LYS A 622 2.05 6.46 23.24
CA LYS A 622 3.29 5.81 23.71
C LYS A 622 3.97 4.90 22.67
N GLU A 623 3.43 4.79 21.47
CA GLU A 623 3.96 3.96 20.40
C GLU A 623 4.92 4.74 19.51
N VAL A 624 5.89 4.04 18.93
CA VAL A 624 6.57 4.47 17.70
C VAL A 624 5.80 3.87 16.54
N TRP A 625 5.39 4.70 15.59
CA TRP A 625 4.88 4.23 14.31
C TRP A 625 5.99 4.26 13.25
N ALA A 626 6.20 3.13 12.58
CA ALA A 626 7.29 2.98 11.63
C ALA A 626 7.16 3.95 10.45
N GLY A 627 5.97 3.99 9.84
CA GLY A 627 5.69 4.88 8.71
C GLY A 627 5.74 6.36 9.08
N THR A 628 5.22 6.75 10.25
CA THR A 628 5.31 8.12 10.77
C THR A 628 6.76 8.54 11.03
N THR A 629 7.59 7.63 11.56
CA THR A 629 9.02 7.94 11.75
C THR A 629 9.70 8.22 10.41
N TYR A 630 9.39 7.45 9.36
CA TYR A 630 9.91 7.71 8.02
C TYR A 630 9.39 9.02 7.42
N SER A 631 8.11 9.40 7.62
CA SER A 631 7.60 10.70 7.16
C SER A 631 8.26 11.88 7.88
N VAL A 632 8.47 11.77 9.20
CA VAL A 632 9.21 12.76 9.99
C VAL A 632 10.65 12.89 9.47
N ALA A 633 11.32 11.78 9.22
CA ALA A 633 12.65 11.77 8.63
C ALA A 633 12.70 12.44 7.24
N ALA A 634 11.71 12.16 6.39
CA ALA A 634 11.57 12.80 5.08
C ALA A 634 11.36 14.32 5.22
N CYS A 635 10.52 14.76 6.17
CA CYS A 635 10.31 16.18 6.48
C CYS A 635 11.61 16.87 6.94
N MET A 636 12.38 16.23 7.83
CA MET A 636 13.70 16.72 8.25
C MET A 636 14.64 16.90 7.05
N ILE A 637 14.68 15.94 6.13
CA ILE A 637 15.51 16.02 4.93
C ILE A 637 15.06 17.18 4.01
N GLN A 638 13.76 17.34 3.78
CA GLN A 638 13.20 18.45 2.99
C GLN A 638 13.53 19.82 3.56
N GLU A 639 13.62 19.94 4.89
CA GLU A 639 13.97 21.19 5.58
C GLU A 639 15.49 21.37 5.83
N GLY A 640 16.32 20.55 5.17
CA GLY A 640 17.78 20.65 5.20
C GLY A 640 18.46 20.01 6.41
N GLN A 641 17.73 19.26 7.23
CA GLN A 641 18.24 18.54 8.40
C GLN A 641 18.57 17.08 8.06
N ARG A 642 19.34 16.85 6.97
CA ARG A 642 19.60 15.51 6.40
C ARG A 642 20.14 14.49 7.42
N GLU A 643 21.09 14.89 8.26
CA GLU A 643 21.69 14.01 9.28
C GLU A 643 20.66 13.57 10.32
N LYS A 644 19.86 14.49 10.84
CA LYS A 644 18.77 14.21 11.80
C LYS A 644 17.73 13.28 11.16
N GLY A 645 17.36 13.53 9.90
CA GLY A 645 16.43 12.67 9.17
C GLY A 645 16.90 11.22 9.08
N PHE A 646 18.16 10.99 8.67
CA PHE A 646 18.71 9.63 8.64
C PHE A 646 18.89 9.03 10.04
N GLN A 647 19.24 9.82 11.05
CA GLN A 647 19.31 9.35 12.44
C GLN A 647 17.93 8.86 12.93
N THR A 648 16.87 9.64 12.68
CA THR A 648 15.48 9.26 12.99
C THR A 648 15.07 7.98 12.27
N ALA A 649 15.29 7.89 10.95
CA ALA A 649 14.92 6.70 10.16
C ALA A 649 15.73 5.45 10.56
N SER A 650 17.00 5.61 10.97
CA SER A 650 17.85 4.49 11.39
C SER A 650 17.31 3.76 12.62
N GLY A 651 16.49 4.43 13.45
CA GLY A 651 15.81 3.79 14.56
C GLY A 651 14.83 2.69 14.13
N ILE A 652 14.23 2.81 12.94
CA ILE A 652 13.38 1.75 12.37
C ILE A 652 14.22 0.58 11.89
N TYR A 653 15.34 0.85 11.22
CA TYR A 653 16.31 -0.19 10.84
C TYR A 653 16.82 -0.96 12.07
N GLU A 654 17.26 -0.27 13.11
CA GLU A 654 17.73 -0.91 14.34
C GLU A 654 16.62 -1.72 15.04
N ALA A 655 15.37 -1.25 15.02
CA ALA A 655 14.25 -1.97 15.61
C ALA A 655 13.81 -3.21 14.80
N VAL A 656 13.76 -3.13 13.46
CA VAL A 656 13.10 -4.13 12.62
C VAL A 656 14.09 -5.05 11.90
N TRP A 657 15.17 -4.48 11.37
CA TRP A 657 16.06 -5.11 10.40
C TRP A 657 17.40 -5.56 11.00
N SER A 658 17.79 -5.01 12.14
CA SER A 658 19.01 -5.40 12.86
C SER A 658 18.78 -6.57 13.83
N ASP A 659 19.88 -7.15 14.31
CA ASP A 659 19.88 -8.19 15.35
C ASP A 659 19.66 -7.65 16.78
N ARG A 660 19.46 -6.34 16.95
CA ARG A 660 19.35 -5.65 18.25
C ARG A 660 17.95 -5.17 18.59
N GLY A 661 16.97 -5.51 17.76
CA GLY A 661 15.59 -5.05 17.86
C GLY A 661 14.56 -6.18 17.99
N ILE A 662 13.33 -5.85 17.61
CA ILE A 662 12.16 -6.74 17.57
C ILE A 662 12.35 -7.87 16.55
N SER A 663 13.22 -7.66 15.55
CA SER A 663 13.63 -8.67 14.56
C SER A 663 12.46 -9.19 13.71
N CYS A 664 11.72 -8.26 13.09
CA CYS A 664 10.55 -8.53 12.25
C CYS A 664 10.80 -8.17 10.76
N ALA A 665 12.02 -8.40 10.26
CA ALA A 665 12.37 -8.23 8.86
C ALA A 665 11.37 -8.97 7.94
N PHE A 666 10.94 -8.32 6.86
CA PHE A 666 9.87 -8.78 5.96
C PHE A 666 8.49 -8.97 6.62
N GLN A 667 8.29 -8.38 7.80
CA GLN A 667 7.01 -8.31 8.51
C GLN A 667 6.87 -7.01 9.31
N THR A 668 7.50 -5.92 8.84
CA THR A 668 7.54 -4.61 9.48
C THR A 668 6.16 -4.22 10.04
N PRO A 669 6.03 -4.00 11.36
CA PRO A 669 4.75 -3.69 11.98
C PRO A 669 4.35 -2.22 11.80
N GLU A 670 3.09 -1.90 12.09
CA GLU A 670 2.66 -0.51 12.25
C GLU A 670 3.45 0.15 13.38
N ALA A 671 3.49 -0.51 14.54
CA ALA A 671 3.93 0.12 15.77
C ALA A 671 4.68 -0.80 16.74
N TRP A 672 5.42 -0.18 17.65
CA TRP A 672 5.93 -0.80 18.88
C TRP A 672 6.03 0.20 20.02
N ASN A 673 6.10 -0.30 21.25
CA ASN A 673 6.29 0.53 22.45
C ASN A 673 7.75 0.48 22.95
N MET A 674 8.00 1.13 24.09
CA MET A 674 9.34 1.26 24.69
C MET A 674 9.94 -0.05 25.25
N ASN A 675 9.13 -1.12 25.29
CA ASN A 675 9.52 -2.46 25.71
C ASN A 675 9.71 -3.41 24.51
N ASP A 676 9.74 -2.88 23.29
CA ASP A 676 9.88 -3.65 22.05
C ASP A 676 8.69 -4.63 21.80
N GLU A 677 7.52 -4.32 22.36
CA GLU A 677 6.27 -5.02 22.08
C GLU A 677 5.60 -4.37 20.85
N TYR A 678 5.34 -5.15 19.80
CA TYR A 678 4.80 -4.66 18.53
C TYR A 678 3.28 -4.79 18.41
N ARG A 679 2.70 -4.08 17.43
CA ARG A 679 1.29 -4.18 17.02
C ARG A 679 1.19 -4.20 15.49
N SER A 680 0.35 -5.10 14.96
CA SER A 680 0.05 -5.24 13.52
C SER A 680 1.28 -5.44 12.65
N LEU A 681 1.78 -6.69 12.59
CA LEU A 681 2.85 -7.10 11.66
C LEU A 681 2.40 -6.97 10.21
N CYS A 682 3.37 -6.96 9.28
CA CYS A 682 3.13 -6.83 7.84
C CYS A 682 2.18 -5.67 7.56
N TYR A 683 2.67 -4.44 7.72
CA TYR A 683 1.85 -3.24 7.64
C TYR A 683 2.19 -2.35 6.44
N MET A 684 1.21 -1.59 5.95
CA MET A 684 1.33 -0.74 4.76
C MET A 684 2.18 0.51 5.00
N ARG A 685 1.97 1.19 6.13
CA ARG A 685 2.58 2.51 6.43
C ARG A 685 4.12 2.57 6.30
N PRO A 686 4.90 1.53 6.69
CA PRO A 686 6.36 1.49 6.52
C PRO A 686 6.89 1.74 5.10
N LEU A 687 6.09 1.55 4.06
CA LEU A 687 6.44 1.95 2.69
C LEU A 687 6.79 3.45 2.58
N ALA A 688 6.45 4.27 3.58
CA ALA A 688 6.88 5.66 3.74
C ALA A 688 8.40 5.87 3.74
N ILE A 689 9.23 4.83 3.87
CA ILE A 689 10.67 4.95 3.58
C ILE A 689 10.93 5.50 2.16
N TRP A 690 10.01 5.28 1.22
CA TRP A 690 10.06 5.86 -0.13
C TRP A 690 9.78 7.36 -0.16
N ALA A 691 9.16 7.94 0.87
CA ALA A 691 9.06 9.38 1.03
C ALA A 691 10.42 10.03 1.34
N ILE A 692 11.34 9.31 2.00
CA ILE A 692 12.73 9.74 2.14
C ILE A 692 13.39 9.80 0.76
N GLN A 693 13.19 8.77 -0.07
CA GLN A 693 13.74 8.76 -1.43
C GLN A 693 13.17 9.93 -2.25
N TRP A 694 11.87 10.18 -2.17
CA TRP A 694 11.22 11.36 -2.77
C TRP A 694 11.87 12.68 -2.33
N ALA A 695 12.12 12.85 -1.03
CA ALA A 695 12.76 14.04 -0.49
C ALA A 695 14.22 14.24 -0.97
N LEU A 696 14.91 13.16 -1.33
CA LEU A 696 16.29 13.20 -1.82
C LEU A 696 16.38 13.46 -3.32
N THR A 697 15.45 12.93 -4.11
CA THR A 697 15.52 12.97 -5.58
C THR A 697 14.72 14.11 -6.20
N THR A 698 13.65 14.54 -5.56
CA THR A 698 12.83 15.65 -6.06
C THR A 698 13.46 16.96 -5.58
N PRO A 699 13.99 17.81 -6.48
CA PRO A 699 14.48 19.12 -6.07
C PRO A 699 13.33 19.88 -5.42
N MET A 700 13.62 20.80 -4.48
CA MET A 700 12.65 21.80 -4.05
C MET A 700 12.30 22.71 -5.25
N GLN A 701 11.45 22.22 -6.14
CA GLN A 701 10.85 23.02 -7.19
C GLN A 701 9.70 23.75 -6.53
N ASN A 702 9.83 25.07 -6.40
CA ASN A 702 8.75 25.94 -5.95
C ASN A 702 7.67 25.98 -7.04
N PHE A 703 6.78 25.00 -7.07
CA PHE A 703 5.53 25.07 -7.82
C PHE A 703 4.59 26.03 -7.08
N GLY A 704 4.83 27.34 -7.25
CA GLY A 704 4.04 28.38 -6.58
C GLY A 704 4.59 29.80 -6.70
N GLY A 705 5.48 30.04 -7.67
CA GLY A 705 6.28 31.26 -7.79
C GLY A 705 5.60 32.49 -8.41
N ALA A 706 4.40 32.38 -8.97
CA ALA A 706 3.67 33.57 -9.39
C ALA A 706 2.81 34.08 -8.23
N LYS A 707 2.98 35.34 -7.81
CA LYS A 707 1.86 36.06 -7.18
C LYS A 707 0.68 35.91 -8.15
N GLN A 708 -0.38 35.24 -7.73
CA GLN A 708 -1.65 35.25 -8.46
C GLN A 708 -2.26 36.64 -8.29
N ASN A 709 -1.70 37.62 -8.99
CA ASN A 709 -2.37 38.87 -9.21
C ASN A 709 -3.39 38.59 -10.32
N LEU A 710 -4.66 38.45 -9.96
CA LEU A 710 -5.71 38.74 -10.92
C LEU A 710 -5.52 40.20 -11.34
N VAL A 711 -5.37 40.48 -12.63
CA VAL A 711 -5.35 41.87 -13.13
C VAL A 711 -6.80 42.36 -13.10
N VAL A 712 -7.30 42.66 -11.91
CA VAL A 712 -8.70 42.97 -11.64
C VAL A 712 -8.69 44.05 -10.53
N GLY A 713 -9.53 45.08 -10.63
CA GLY A 713 -9.53 46.18 -9.64
C GLY A 713 -10.12 45.75 -8.29
N ASP A 714 -9.81 46.45 -7.19
CA ASP A 714 -10.25 46.11 -5.81
C ASP A 714 -11.78 45.88 -5.68
N GLU A 715 -12.61 46.66 -6.38
CA GLU A 715 -14.07 46.47 -6.40
C GLU A 715 -14.50 45.18 -7.14
N GLU A 716 -13.78 44.79 -8.18
CA GLU A 716 -14.05 43.56 -8.94
C GLU A 716 -13.52 42.29 -8.22
N GLU A 717 -12.46 42.41 -7.40
CA GLU A 717 -11.96 41.30 -6.57
C GLU A 717 -12.95 40.92 -5.46
N SER A 718 -13.55 41.91 -4.77
CA SER A 718 -14.54 41.67 -3.71
C SER A 718 -15.80 41.00 -4.26
N ASP A 719 -16.28 41.45 -5.42
CA ASP A 719 -17.41 40.84 -6.11
C ASP A 719 -17.10 39.41 -6.57
N LEU A 720 -15.88 39.15 -7.06
CA LEU A 720 -15.46 37.81 -7.48
C LEU A 720 -15.37 36.85 -6.29
N LEU A 721 -14.76 37.25 -5.17
CA LEU A 721 -14.74 36.47 -3.94
C LEU A 721 -16.15 36.18 -3.43
N SER A 722 -17.05 37.17 -3.45
CA SER A 722 -18.45 36.99 -3.04
C SER A 722 -19.17 35.95 -3.91
N ARG A 723 -18.96 35.97 -5.23
CA ARG A 723 -19.55 34.97 -6.14
C ARG A 723 -19.02 33.57 -5.88
N GLN A 724 -17.70 33.42 -5.71
CA GLN A 724 -17.09 32.13 -5.40
C GLN A 724 -17.55 31.60 -4.03
N ASP A 725 -17.63 32.47 -3.03
CA ASP A 725 -18.12 32.12 -1.69
C ASP A 725 -19.57 31.63 -1.70
N ASN A 726 -20.45 32.30 -2.45
CA ASN A 726 -21.85 31.88 -2.59
C ASN A 726 -21.97 30.49 -3.24
N GLY A 727 -21.23 30.25 -4.32
CA GLY A 727 -21.22 28.93 -5.00
C GLY A 727 -20.63 27.83 -4.10
N PHE A 728 -19.53 28.13 -3.42
CA PHE A 728 -18.90 27.21 -2.48
C PHE A 728 -19.83 26.85 -1.32
N LYS A 729 -20.50 27.83 -0.70
CA LYS A 729 -21.48 27.60 0.37
C LYS A 729 -22.68 26.79 -0.10
N GLU A 730 -23.09 26.95 -1.35
CA GLU A 730 -24.17 26.15 -1.93
C GLU A 730 -23.76 24.67 -2.06
N VAL A 731 -22.53 24.39 -2.55
CA VAL A 731 -21.99 23.02 -2.58
C VAL A 731 -21.82 22.46 -1.17
N ALA A 732 -21.23 23.22 -0.25
CA ALA A 732 -21.05 22.81 1.15
C ALA A 732 -22.38 22.46 1.83
N ARG A 733 -23.47 23.17 1.50
CA ARG A 733 -24.82 22.86 1.98
C ARG A 733 -25.33 21.49 1.49
N TYR A 734 -25.01 21.09 0.26
CA TYR A 734 -25.45 19.80 -0.28
C TYR A 734 -24.74 18.59 0.35
N VAL A 735 -23.50 18.76 0.82
CA VAL A 735 -22.68 17.69 1.39
C VAL A 735 -22.62 17.73 2.93
N LYS A 736 -23.38 18.63 3.55
CA LYS A 736 -23.43 18.79 5.00
C LYS A 736 -24.01 17.56 5.70
N ILE A 737 -23.35 17.13 6.78
CA ILE A 737 -23.85 16.04 7.64
C ILE A 737 -25.17 16.47 8.29
N ALA A 738 -26.22 15.67 8.10
CA ALA A 738 -27.50 15.91 8.76
C ALA A 738 -27.33 15.76 10.29
N LYS A 739 -27.83 16.73 11.05
CA LYS A 739 -27.89 16.61 12.52
C LYS A 739 -28.79 15.41 12.85
N SER A 740 -28.24 14.38 13.51
CA SER A 740 -29.06 13.33 14.08
C SER A 740 -30.00 13.96 15.12
N SER A 741 -31.25 13.55 15.14
CA SER A 741 -32.13 13.81 16.27
C SER A 741 -31.52 13.08 17.47
N GLU A 742 -30.78 13.80 18.32
CA GLU A 742 -30.18 13.26 19.54
C GLU A 742 -31.27 12.63 20.42
N HIS A 743 -31.42 11.31 20.35
CA HIS A 743 -31.90 10.52 21.46
C HIS A 743 -30.70 9.87 22.11
N ARG A 744 -29.95 10.68 22.86
CA ARG A 744 -28.95 10.17 23.79
C ARG A 744 -29.67 9.31 24.83
N SER A 745 -29.31 8.04 24.87
CA SER A 745 -29.81 7.11 25.88
C SER A 745 -29.24 7.52 27.24
N ARG A 746 -30.10 7.64 28.26
CA ARG A 746 -29.65 7.86 29.66
C ARG A 746 -28.58 6.86 30.13
N LEU A 747 -28.55 5.65 29.55
CA LEU A 747 -27.52 4.66 29.85
C LEU A 747 -26.13 5.08 29.37
N GLN A 748 -26.02 5.78 28.24
CA GLN A 748 -24.75 6.24 27.69
C GLN A 748 -24.17 7.39 28.50
N GLU A 749 -25.02 8.34 28.91
CA GLU A 749 -24.64 9.39 29.87
C GLU A 749 -24.20 8.80 31.22
N THR A 750 -24.86 7.74 31.67
CA THR A 750 -24.51 7.07 32.93
C THR A 750 -23.19 6.31 32.81
N TYR A 751 -22.94 5.65 31.68
CA TYR A 751 -21.71 4.90 31.43
C TYR A 751 -20.49 5.82 31.32
N GLU A 752 -20.59 6.93 30.59
CA GLU A 752 -19.52 7.94 30.50
C GLU A 752 -19.26 8.65 31.83
N ALA A 753 -20.32 8.91 32.62
CA ALA A 753 -20.17 9.44 33.98
C ALA A 753 -19.45 8.44 34.90
N ILE A 754 -19.73 7.13 34.75
CA ILE A 754 -19.04 6.08 35.51
C ILE A 754 -17.55 6.00 35.10
N LEU A 755 -17.24 6.08 33.81
CA LEU A 755 -15.85 6.08 33.32
C LEU A 755 -15.06 7.29 33.84
N LYS A 756 -15.66 8.49 33.82
CA LYS A 756 -15.03 9.69 34.40
C LYS A 756 -14.80 9.59 35.91
N THR A 757 -15.59 8.80 36.63
CA THR A 757 -15.47 8.65 38.08
C THR A 757 -14.43 7.58 38.48
N LEU A 758 -14.03 6.70 37.56
CA LEU A 758 -13.16 5.56 37.85
C LEU A 758 -11.67 5.78 37.53
N HIS A 759 -11.26 6.92 36.96
CA HIS A 759 -9.88 7.15 36.49
C HIS A 759 -9.31 5.93 35.72
N LEU A 760 -10.13 5.36 34.83
CA LEU A 760 -9.72 4.35 33.84
C LEU A 760 -9.53 5.02 32.48
#